data_AF-A0A9D1XW68-F1
#
_entry.id   AF-A0A9D1XW68-F1
#
_cell.length_a   1.000
_cell.length_b   1.000
_cell.length_c   1.000
_cell.angle_alpha   90.00
_cell.angle_beta   90.00
_cell.angle_gamma   90.00
#
_symmetry.space_group_name_H-M   'P 1'
#
loop_
_entity.id
_entity.type
_entity.pdbx_description
1 polymer ?
#
loop_
_entity_poly.entity_id
_entity_poly.type
_entity_poly.pdbx_seq_one_letter_code
_entity_poly.pdbx_strand_id
1 'polypeptide(L)'
;MKKFRLLSAFLTVVMVWGVLASLPVFAAEAETTEDGVLIPGWDDEEGVPTIDYVTQLFNTPEDKLATMTKYLDKGNFELYVEPISGEIAYVNKVTGQILFSNPYDVSQTSASESIKQQLLSQIEIKYTDNDSQLELHSFVEACQRGQIVVKKIKNGVRVEYTMGREETRKLVPKQIEKTRFETLILANIPEGQALNKMNAFYQLKDPFDPNLTERAKRELQATFPITNEMAIYIFDPYASDRELNEIEGYIKQYCPEYTYETLEEDHTMTEYEGKDEAPVLFRLSLEYTLDEDGSLDVRLPANGIRFDESSFQLDSITPLPWFGAGSSNYSGYTFIPDGSGTLVRFEDVGTKPLTLSGQIYGPDYAYQEITGFQHKEVMRLPVFGVVETNVALPITETDATTGETTTTYAEIETADGEIYEKKTNGFLAIIEEGDALASITTEHGGTVHSYNSVNASFSPRPKDSYNLAEAISAGQDATYTVVSERKYTGSYRIKYIMLTEPELAEATGFSDYYEASYVGMATAYREYLENEGILTDLENVSDSIPLYIESFGCLEDIERILSIPVEVLKPLTTFEDLKSMYTQLSEAGITNINFKLTGFANGGMNDTSAYNVKFEKVVGGNDGFTEFVSYAQSNNFGVYPDFDFANIGMFEMFDGVSMRKHLIKTMDNRYTSKRYYDSTLQSYERGYSLAVSPSVYDYFYEHFKEDYSDLSPMGLSVSTLGTDLNSDFDKKEPYNREDSKEFTTDLLADIETDYQNVMIDGGNLYSLPYADHIINVSLDSSRFSNASEAVPFMGMVLHGSMNFAGTAINMAGDTQYELLKAIENGASLYFTLSMQNTSLLKEDIEFNKYYSISFDIWYEELVSLYNTLNDAIGDVQDKKIVDHEFLIGERVPSAEEIEADRIAEEEARLAEEEAEALAAEKAEKKELLEQRLAELAGEEYEPEEPEEEEEEEEVVTEGYQYTKYTSDDGRIVKVTYEGGKSFILNYNNFEITVVDDGTTYTIGALDFVQVD
;
A
#
# COMPACT_ATOMS: atom_id res chain seq x y z
N MET A 1 49.93 17.38 17.20
CA MET A 1 49.87 18.86 17.11
C MET A 1 50.49 19.34 15.80
N LYS A 2 49.73 20.11 14.99
CA LYS A 2 50.11 20.84 13.75
C LYS A 2 50.16 20.14 12.37
N LYS A 3 49.55 18.95 12.18
CA LYS A 3 49.20 18.44 10.84
C LYS A 3 47.75 17.97 10.64
N PHE A 4 46.91 18.04 11.67
CA PHE A 4 45.48 17.68 11.65
C PHE A 4 44.52 18.89 11.57
N ARG A 5 45.00 20.06 11.08
CA ARG A 5 44.22 21.32 11.08
C ARG A 5 43.85 21.85 9.69
N LEU A 6 44.06 21.07 8.64
CA LEU A 6 43.70 21.43 7.27
C LEU A 6 42.60 20.57 6.66
N LEU A 7 42.36 19.35 7.17
CA LEU A 7 41.22 18.51 6.74
C LEU A 7 39.92 18.86 7.48
N SER A 8 40.00 19.20 8.78
CA SER A 8 38.82 19.65 9.53
C SER A 8 38.33 21.03 9.10
N ALA A 9 39.16 21.83 8.43
CA ALA A 9 38.81 23.13 7.86
C ALA A 9 38.17 23.02 6.46
N PHE A 10 38.34 21.88 5.77
CA PHE A 10 37.65 21.61 4.51
C PHE A 10 36.26 21.02 4.77
N LEU A 11 36.12 20.12 5.77
CA LEU A 11 34.83 19.61 6.24
C LEU A 11 33.95 20.68 6.93
N THR A 12 34.53 21.64 7.65
CA THR A 12 33.74 22.79 8.16
C THR A 12 33.43 23.84 7.10
N VAL A 13 34.15 23.90 5.97
CA VAL A 13 33.76 24.80 4.85
C VAL A 13 32.68 24.16 3.97
N VAL A 14 32.62 22.82 3.91
CA VAL A 14 31.49 22.09 3.29
C VAL A 14 30.24 22.08 4.20
N MET A 15 30.40 21.93 5.52
CA MET A 15 29.28 22.04 6.47
C MET A 15 28.79 23.48 6.71
N VAL A 16 29.57 24.50 6.36
CA VAL A 16 29.15 25.93 6.45
C VAL A 16 28.59 26.44 5.11
N TRP A 17 28.67 25.66 4.03
CA TRP A 17 27.90 25.92 2.79
C TRP A 17 26.54 25.20 2.77
N GLY A 18 26.29 24.24 3.67
CA GLY A 18 24.98 23.61 3.89
C GLY A 18 24.04 24.35 4.86
N VAL A 19 24.50 25.43 5.52
CA VAL A 19 23.73 26.15 6.57
C VAL A 19 23.52 27.65 6.25
N LEU A 20 23.75 28.07 5.01
CA LEU A 20 23.51 29.46 4.56
C LEU A 20 22.61 29.60 3.32
N ALA A 21 21.76 28.60 3.05
CA ALA A 21 20.62 28.71 2.15
C ALA A 21 19.28 28.76 2.91
N SER A 22 19.27 29.32 4.13
CA SER A 22 18.04 29.78 4.79
C SER A 22 17.78 31.25 4.42
N LEU A 23 17.49 31.49 3.14
CA LEU A 23 16.87 32.75 2.74
C LEU A 23 15.35 32.60 2.83
N PRO A 24 14.63 33.63 3.32
CA PRO A 24 13.18 33.60 3.41
C PRO A 24 12.63 33.56 1.98
N VAL A 25 12.20 32.40 1.52
CA VAL A 25 11.31 32.30 0.36
C VAL A 25 9.94 32.75 0.85
N PHE A 26 9.76 34.07 0.94
CA PHE A 26 8.56 34.87 0.74
C PHE A 26 8.83 36.27 1.33
N ALA A 27 8.90 37.25 0.40
CA ALA A 27 8.95 38.70 0.56
C ALA A 27 10.31 39.39 0.89
N ALA A 28 11.10 39.63 -0.15
CA ALA A 28 11.72 40.94 -0.38
C ALA A 28 11.77 41.19 -1.89
N GLU A 29 11.03 42.19 -2.36
CA GLU A 29 11.09 42.85 -3.67
C GLU A 29 11.68 42.00 -4.80
N ALA A 30 10.80 41.31 -5.54
CA ALA A 30 11.18 40.63 -6.77
C ALA A 30 11.75 41.65 -7.77
N GLU A 31 13.07 41.66 -7.93
CA GLU A 31 13.64 42.03 -9.23
C GLU A 31 13.15 40.97 -10.22
N THR A 32 12.23 41.39 -11.07
CA THR A 32 11.64 40.64 -12.18
C THR A 32 12.74 40.11 -13.10
N THR A 33 13.06 38.83 -12.98
CA THR A 33 13.55 38.02 -14.11
C THR A 33 12.39 37.18 -14.60
N GLU A 34 12.12 37.27 -15.91
CA GLU A 34 10.98 36.72 -16.65
C GLU A 34 10.73 35.22 -16.37
N ASP A 35 9.85 34.89 -15.43
CA ASP A 35 9.13 33.61 -15.39
C ASP A 35 7.72 33.90 -14.83
N GLY A 36 6.74 34.02 -15.73
CA GLY A 36 5.39 34.51 -15.43
C GLY A 36 4.52 33.47 -14.71
N VAL A 37 3.68 33.95 -13.80
CA VAL A 37 2.51 33.20 -13.33
C VAL A 37 1.62 32.90 -14.53
N LEU A 38 1.26 31.63 -14.73
CA LEU A 38 0.41 31.22 -15.84
C LEU A 38 -1.05 31.23 -15.38
N ILE A 39 -1.68 32.40 -15.52
CA ILE A 39 -3.13 32.54 -15.43
C ILE A 39 -3.68 32.36 -16.85
N PRO A 40 -4.61 31.44 -17.10
CA PRO A 40 -5.18 31.26 -18.43
C PRO A 40 -6.08 32.45 -18.78
N GLY A 41 -5.97 32.96 -20.01
CA GLY A 41 -7.04 33.74 -20.65
C GLY A 41 -7.05 35.27 -20.43
N TRP A 42 -5.90 35.96 -20.42
CA TRP A 42 -5.90 37.42 -20.69
C TRP A 42 -5.84 37.71 -22.20
N ASP A 43 -6.96 37.42 -22.87
CA ASP A 43 -7.46 38.26 -23.95
C ASP A 43 -8.70 38.98 -23.39
N ASP A 44 -8.70 40.30 -23.44
CA ASP A 44 -9.64 41.19 -22.73
C ASP A 44 -11.12 41.10 -23.18
N GLU A 45 -11.56 40.02 -23.85
CA GLU A 45 -12.89 39.94 -24.48
C GLU A 45 -13.77 38.71 -24.17
N GLU A 46 -13.29 37.56 -23.67
CA GLU A 46 -14.21 36.39 -23.46
C GLU A 46 -14.14 35.62 -22.12
N GLY A 47 -13.10 35.79 -21.28
CA GLY A 47 -13.00 35.08 -19.99
C GLY A 47 -12.81 33.56 -20.13
N VAL A 48 -12.23 32.91 -19.12
CA VAL A 48 -12.16 31.44 -19.10
C VAL A 48 -13.56 30.92 -18.74
N PRO A 49 -14.18 30.04 -19.55
CA PRO A 49 -15.36 29.33 -19.10
C PRO A 49 -14.97 28.46 -17.90
N THR A 50 -15.41 28.81 -16.70
CA THR A 50 -15.25 27.95 -15.53
C THR A 50 -16.05 26.67 -15.77
N ILE A 51 -15.34 25.56 -15.99
CA ILE A 51 -15.95 24.24 -16.11
C ILE A 51 -16.47 23.83 -14.73
N ASP A 52 -17.75 23.54 -14.64
CA ASP A 52 -18.31 22.91 -13.45
C ASP A 52 -18.05 21.41 -13.51
N TYR A 53 -16.91 20.96 -12.99
CA TYR A 53 -16.51 19.55 -13.03
C TYR A 53 -17.45 18.59 -12.29
N VAL A 54 -18.38 19.10 -11.48
CA VAL A 54 -19.38 18.27 -10.81
C VAL A 54 -20.52 17.91 -11.78
N THR A 55 -20.81 18.77 -12.75
CA THR A 55 -21.96 18.63 -13.66
C THR A 55 -21.60 18.50 -15.14
N GLN A 56 -20.41 18.95 -15.54
CA GLN A 56 -19.93 18.88 -16.93
C GLN A 56 -19.69 17.43 -17.34
N LEU A 57 -20.44 16.98 -18.34
CA LEU A 57 -20.28 15.66 -18.93
C LEU A 57 -19.06 15.65 -19.88
N PHE A 58 -18.20 14.67 -19.69
CA PHE A 58 -17.12 14.27 -20.60
C PHE A 58 -17.39 12.82 -20.97
N ASN A 59 -17.64 12.53 -22.25
CA ASN A 59 -17.98 11.17 -22.68
C ASN A 59 -16.73 10.34 -22.95
N THR A 60 -15.62 11.01 -23.30
CA THR A 60 -14.34 10.37 -23.62
C THR A 60 -13.17 11.03 -22.86
N PRO A 61 -12.06 10.29 -22.64
CA PRO A 61 -10.80 10.88 -22.20
C PRO A 61 -10.36 12.08 -23.05
N GLU A 62 -10.52 12.00 -24.37
CA GLU A 62 -10.12 13.04 -25.32
C GLU A 62 -10.96 14.31 -25.17
N ASP A 63 -12.26 14.19 -24.89
CA ASP A 63 -13.14 15.34 -24.59
C ASP A 63 -12.59 16.13 -23.39
N LYS A 64 -12.13 15.42 -22.36
CA LYS A 64 -11.55 16.03 -21.17
C LYS A 64 -10.20 16.66 -21.48
N LEU A 65 -9.31 15.93 -22.15
CA LEU A 65 -7.97 16.40 -22.52
C LEU A 65 -8.03 17.69 -23.35
N ALA A 66 -9.02 17.82 -24.24
CA ALA A 66 -9.23 19.01 -25.08
C ALA A 66 -9.51 20.30 -24.28
N THR A 67 -9.90 20.18 -23.01
CA THR A 67 -10.08 21.32 -22.09
C THR A 67 -8.80 21.74 -21.36
N MET A 68 -7.74 20.94 -21.45
CA MET A 68 -6.49 21.15 -20.71
C MET A 68 -5.43 21.84 -21.57
N THR A 69 -4.43 22.45 -20.93
CA THR A 69 -3.32 23.11 -21.62
C THR A 69 -2.09 22.21 -21.62
N LYS A 70 -1.44 22.01 -22.79
CA LYS A 70 -0.14 21.31 -22.84
C LYS A 70 0.97 22.18 -22.23
N TYR A 71 1.68 21.65 -21.24
CA TYR A 71 2.79 22.33 -20.57
C TYR A 71 4.16 21.74 -20.93
N LEU A 72 4.25 20.42 -21.07
CA LEU A 72 5.48 19.72 -21.42
C LEU A 72 5.25 18.77 -22.59
N ASP A 73 6.32 18.57 -23.36
CA ASP A 73 6.39 17.65 -24.50
C ASP A 73 7.82 17.11 -24.53
N LYS A 74 8.01 15.84 -24.19
CA LYS A 74 9.32 15.20 -24.04
C LYS A 74 9.27 13.76 -24.51
N GLY A 75 10.15 13.39 -25.44
CA GLY A 75 10.18 12.04 -26.00
C GLY A 75 8.85 11.68 -26.66
N ASN A 76 8.27 10.55 -26.26
CA ASN A 76 6.96 10.06 -26.69
C ASN A 76 5.80 10.54 -25.79
N PHE A 77 6.07 11.42 -24.84
CA PHE A 77 5.12 11.78 -23.79
C PHE A 77 4.84 13.27 -23.72
N GLU A 78 3.64 13.62 -23.28
CA GLU A 78 3.18 14.98 -23.06
C GLU A 78 2.54 15.11 -21.68
N LEU A 79 2.69 16.29 -21.07
CA LEU A 79 2.01 16.63 -19.81
C LEU A 79 1.10 17.82 -20.04
N TYR A 80 -0.19 17.61 -19.79
CA TYR A 80 -1.22 18.64 -19.80
C TYR A 80 -1.61 18.99 -18.38
N VAL A 81 -1.98 20.24 -18.16
CA VAL A 81 -2.45 20.75 -16.86
C VAL A 81 -3.70 21.57 -17.09
N GLU A 82 -4.71 21.34 -16.27
CA GLU A 82 -5.83 22.24 -16.11
C GLU A 82 -5.49 23.26 -15.00
N PRO A 83 -5.36 24.54 -15.36
CA PRO A 83 -4.81 25.59 -14.51
C PRO A 83 -5.71 26.10 -13.36
N ILE A 84 -7.01 25.86 -13.41
CA ILE A 84 -8.00 26.22 -12.38
C ILE A 84 -8.09 25.11 -11.32
N SER A 85 -8.19 23.85 -11.72
CA SER A 85 -8.34 22.68 -10.84
C SER A 85 -7.01 22.09 -10.39
N GLY A 86 -5.92 22.34 -11.12
CA GLY A 86 -4.62 21.70 -10.91
C GLY A 86 -4.53 20.27 -11.44
N GLU A 87 -5.59 19.77 -12.08
CA GLU A 87 -5.64 18.44 -12.68
C GLU A 87 -4.58 18.28 -13.78
N ILE A 88 -3.97 17.10 -13.88
CA ILE A 88 -2.96 16.82 -14.90
C ILE A 88 -3.35 15.60 -15.74
N ALA A 89 -2.88 15.58 -16.98
CA ALA A 89 -2.98 14.43 -17.86
C ALA A 89 -1.60 14.08 -18.42
N TYR A 90 -1.21 12.83 -18.20
CA TYR A 90 0.02 12.22 -18.70
C TYR A 90 -0.32 11.39 -19.93
N VAL A 91 0.22 11.79 -21.08
CA VAL A 91 -0.21 11.28 -22.39
C VAL A 91 0.97 10.63 -23.11
N ASN A 92 0.77 9.41 -23.61
CA ASN A 92 1.64 8.83 -24.62
C ASN A 92 1.12 9.21 -26.01
N LYS A 93 1.85 10.07 -26.72
CA LYS A 93 1.39 10.58 -28.03
C LYS A 93 1.57 9.59 -29.18
N VAL A 94 2.25 8.46 -28.95
CA VAL A 94 2.40 7.37 -29.92
C VAL A 94 1.20 6.43 -29.82
N THR A 95 0.88 5.98 -28.61
CA THR A 95 -0.23 5.04 -28.37
C THR A 95 -1.60 5.73 -28.25
N GLY A 96 -1.59 7.03 -27.93
CA GLY A 96 -2.80 7.81 -27.63
C GLY A 96 -3.34 7.59 -26.21
N GLN A 97 -2.68 6.79 -25.38
CA GLN A 97 -3.10 6.53 -24.00
C GLN A 97 -2.99 7.79 -23.14
N ILE A 98 -3.96 7.96 -22.23
CA ILE A 98 -4.07 9.12 -21.33
C ILE A 98 -4.30 8.62 -19.90
N LEU A 99 -3.44 9.03 -18.98
CA LEU A 99 -3.65 8.86 -17.54
C LEU A 99 -3.91 10.21 -16.89
N PHE A 100 -5.03 10.33 -16.18
CA PHE A 100 -5.41 11.54 -15.46
C PHE A 100 -5.09 11.41 -13.97
N SER A 101 -4.92 12.54 -13.30
CA SER A 101 -4.82 12.58 -11.84
C SER A 101 -6.13 12.29 -11.10
N ASN A 102 -7.26 12.38 -11.81
CA ASN A 102 -8.61 12.06 -11.33
C ASN A 102 -9.40 11.35 -12.43
N PRO A 103 -10.51 10.66 -12.12
CA PRO A 103 -11.41 10.17 -13.15
C PRO A 103 -11.97 11.33 -14.00
N TYR A 104 -12.00 11.16 -15.32
CA TYR A 104 -12.43 12.21 -16.24
C TYR A 104 -13.97 12.39 -16.26
N ASP A 105 -14.71 11.37 -15.82
CA ASP A 105 -16.17 11.22 -15.94
C ASP A 105 -16.92 11.30 -14.60
N VAL A 106 -16.34 11.91 -13.56
CA VAL A 106 -16.94 12.06 -12.21
C VAL A 106 -18.37 12.64 -12.23
N SER A 107 -18.69 13.48 -13.22
CA SER A 107 -20.03 14.03 -13.38
C SER A 107 -21.10 12.95 -13.64
N GLN A 108 -20.73 11.83 -14.27
CA GLN A 108 -21.61 10.72 -14.64
C GLN A 108 -21.92 9.77 -13.47
N THR A 109 -21.08 9.72 -12.43
CA THR A 109 -21.34 8.83 -11.28
C THR A 109 -22.56 9.28 -10.47
N SER A 110 -23.22 8.31 -9.82
CA SER A 110 -24.36 8.53 -8.92
C SER A 110 -23.95 8.99 -7.52
N ALA A 111 -22.64 9.18 -7.28
CA ALA A 111 -22.08 9.65 -6.03
C ALA A 111 -22.67 11.00 -5.58
N SER A 112 -22.70 11.24 -4.27
CA SER A 112 -23.12 12.54 -3.73
C SER A 112 -22.14 13.65 -4.15
N GLU A 113 -22.60 14.90 -4.13
CA GLU A 113 -21.76 16.05 -4.47
C GLU A 113 -20.47 16.11 -3.63
N SER A 114 -20.54 15.77 -2.35
CA SER A 114 -19.34 15.72 -1.49
C SER A 114 -18.33 14.68 -1.95
N ILE A 115 -18.79 13.49 -2.36
CA ILE A 115 -17.90 12.44 -2.87
C ILE A 115 -17.33 12.84 -4.24
N LYS A 116 -18.13 13.45 -5.12
CA LYS A 116 -17.63 14.00 -6.39
C LYS A 116 -16.51 15.02 -6.17
N GLN A 117 -16.65 15.88 -5.15
CA GLN A 117 -15.60 16.84 -4.79
C GLN A 117 -14.32 16.18 -4.27
N GLN A 118 -14.43 15.03 -3.58
CA GLN A 118 -13.27 14.23 -3.18
C GLN A 118 -12.57 13.60 -4.39
N LEU A 119 -13.33 12.97 -5.29
CA LEU A 119 -12.83 12.37 -6.53
C LEU A 119 -12.12 13.36 -7.46
N LEU A 120 -12.42 14.66 -7.36
CA LEU A 120 -11.80 15.73 -8.14
C LEU A 120 -10.52 16.31 -7.50
N SER A 121 -10.09 15.81 -6.35
CA SER A 121 -8.99 16.40 -5.58
C SER A 121 -7.62 15.83 -5.93
N GLN A 122 -6.67 16.73 -6.19
CA GLN A 122 -5.26 16.42 -6.46
C GLN A 122 -4.48 16.05 -5.19
N ILE A 123 -4.92 16.57 -4.05
CA ILE A 123 -4.30 16.42 -2.75
C ILE A 123 -5.38 16.31 -1.69
N GLU A 124 -5.18 15.39 -0.76
CA GLU A 124 -5.91 15.31 0.50
C GLU A 124 -4.98 15.51 1.69
N ILE A 125 -5.45 16.25 2.69
CA ILE A 125 -4.74 16.50 3.94
C ILE A 125 -5.62 16.01 5.08
N LYS A 126 -5.07 15.16 5.94
CA LYS A 126 -5.63 14.89 7.26
C LYS A 126 -4.87 15.70 8.30
N TYR A 127 -5.59 16.38 9.19
CA TYR A 127 -5.01 17.20 10.24
C TYR A 127 -5.84 17.13 11.52
N THR A 128 -5.19 17.39 12.65
CA THR A 128 -5.86 17.49 13.95
C THR A 128 -6.01 18.95 14.36
N ASP A 129 -7.23 19.32 14.75
CA ASP A 129 -7.62 20.60 15.37
C ASP A 129 -8.37 20.30 16.68
N ASN A 130 -7.86 20.79 17.81
CA ASN A 130 -8.46 20.59 19.14
C ASN A 130 -8.89 19.12 19.39
N ASP A 131 -7.97 18.18 19.18
CA ASP A 131 -8.16 16.71 19.29
C ASP A 131 -9.16 16.08 18.30
N SER A 132 -9.70 16.86 17.36
CA SER A 132 -10.57 16.38 16.29
C SER A 132 -9.78 16.22 15.00
N GLN A 133 -9.79 15.02 14.43
CA GLN A 133 -9.24 14.79 13.10
C GLN A 133 -10.21 15.30 12.03
N LEU A 134 -9.69 16.08 11.09
CA LEU A 134 -10.41 16.73 10.00
C LEU A 134 -9.66 16.52 8.69
N GLU A 135 -10.38 16.68 7.57
CA GLU A 135 -9.85 16.46 6.23
C GLU A 135 -10.04 17.72 5.37
N LEU A 136 -9.05 18.02 4.51
CA LEU A 136 -9.14 19.04 3.48
C LEU A 136 -8.92 18.37 2.12
N HIS A 137 -9.82 18.64 1.17
CA HIS A 137 -9.74 18.17 -0.20
C HIS A 137 -9.43 19.37 -1.11
N SER A 138 -8.35 19.27 -1.89
CA SER A 138 -7.84 20.38 -2.72
C SER A 138 -8.87 20.96 -3.70
N PHE A 139 -9.83 20.16 -4.19
CA PHE A 139 -10.88 20.68 -5.06
C PHE A 139 -11.78 21.71 -4.35
N VAL A 140 -12.26 21.38 -3.15
CA VAL A 140 -13.10 22.28 -2.34
C VAL A 140 -12.27 23.45 -1.80
N GLU A 141 -11.07 23.14 -1.32
CA GLU A 141 -10.31 24.07 -0.49
C GLU A 141 -9.32 24.93 -1.25
N ALA A 142 -8.99 24.59 -2.49
CA ALA A 142 -8.12 25.40 -3.35
C ALA A 142 -8.82 25.76 -4.67
N CYS A 143 -9.30 24.78 -5.45
CA CYS A 143 -9.91 25.02 -6.77
C CYS A 143 -11.16 25.90 -6.68
N GLN A 144 -12.18 25.51 -5.91
CA GLN A 144 -13.42 26.29 -5.77
C GLN A 144 -13.21 27.68 -5.14
N ARG A 145 -12.06 27.90 -4.49
CA ARG A 145 -11.67 29.20 -3.91
C ARG A 145 -10.79 30.05 -4.84
N GLY A 146 -10.39 29.53 -6.01
CA GLY A 146 -9.44 30.22 -6.91
C GLY A 146 -8.04 30.35 -6.32
N GLN A 147 -7.63 29.39 -5.48
CA GLN A 147 -6.42 29.39 -4.67
C GLN A 147 -5.35 28.40 -5.18
N ILE A 148 -5.34 28.16 -6.50
CA ILE A 148 -4.35 27.32 -7.20
C ILE A 148 -3.50 28.21 -8.12
N VAL A 149 -2.18 27.98 -8.12
CA VAL A 149 -1.24 28.70 -8.98
C VAL A 149 -0.35 27.72 -9.73
N VAL A 150 -0.40 27.76 -11.06
CA VAL A 150 0.45 26.94 -11.92
C VAL A 150 1.66 27.75 -12.41
N LYS A 151 2.86 27.18 -12.25
CA LYS A 151 4.13 27.77 -12.68
C LYS A 151 4.92 26.76 -13.50
N LYS A 152 5.58 27.22 -14.56
CA LYS A 152 6.61 26.41 -15.23
C LYS A 152 7.86 26.36 -14.37
N ILE A 153 8.47 25.18 -14.30
CA ILE A 153 9.79 24.97 -13.68
C ILE A 153 10.72 24.33 -14.70
N LYS A 154 12.01 24.27 -14.39
CA LYS A 154 12.99 23.60 -15.27
C LYS A 154 12.57 22.14 -15.46
N ASN A 155 12.32 21.74 -16.70
CA ASN A 155 11.88 20.39 -17.10
C ASN A 155 10.55 19.94 -16.47
N GLY A 156 9.69 20.87 -16.03
CA GLY A 156 8.51 20.49 -15.26
C GLY A 156 7.44 21.57 -15.13
N VAL A 157 6.39 21.23 -14.38
CA VAL A 157 5.35 22.15 -13.91
C VAL A 157 5.27 22.07 -12.39
N ARG A 158 5.11 23.20 -11.72
CA ARG A 158 4.77 23.27 -10.29
C ARG A 158 3.35 23.80 -10.15
N VAL A 159 2.51 23.07 -9.40
CA VAL A 159 1.18 23.50 -9.00
C VAL A 159 1.20 23.80 -7.51
N GLU A 160 0.98 25.06 -7.13
CA GLU A 160 0.93 25.52 -5.75
C GLU A 160 -0.53 25.57 -5.29
N TYR A 161 -0.80 24.94 -4.15
CA TYR A 161 -2.13 24.86 -3.53
C TYR A 161 -2.13 25.66 -2.23
N THR A 162 -3.12 26.54 -2.09
CA THR A 162 -3.48 27.12 -0.80
C THR A 162 -4.81 26.49 -0.39
N MET A 163 -4.77 25.55 0.55
CA MET A 163 -5.92 24.77 1.03
C MET A 163 -6.42 25.33 2.35
N GLY A 164 -7.70 25.70 2.39
CA GLY A 164 -8.33 26.36 3.52
C GLY A 164 -8.58 27.83 3.18
N ARG A 165 -8.68 28.69 4.18
CA ARG A 165 -9.10 30.09 3.97
C ARG A 165 -7.95 31.07 4.18
N GLU A 166 -7.59 31.82 3.14
CA GLU A 166 -6.56 32.86 3.26
C GLU A 166 -7.05 34.10 4.02
N GLU A 167 -8.34 34.43 3.89
CA GLU A 167 -8.97 35.55 4.59
C GLU A 167 -9.11 35.24 6.09
N THR A 168 -8.29 35.86 6.94
CA THR A 168 -8.29 35.62 8.39
C THR A 168 -9.54 36.12 9.12
N ARG A 169 -10.38 36.92 8.46
CA ARG A 169 -11.61 37.49 9.02
C ARG A 169 -12.78 37.13 8.14
N LYS A 170 -13.91 36.76 8.75
CA LYS A 170 -15.18 36.58 8.03
C LYS A 170 -15.81 37.93 7.78
N LEU A 171 -16.40 38.14 6.59
CA LEU A 171 -17.14 39.36 6.24
C LEU A 171 -18.51 39.40 6.96
N VAL A 172 -18.47 39.28 8.29
CA VAL A 172 -19.62 39.21 9.20
C VAL A 172 -19.36 40.18 10.34
N PRO A 173 -20.04 41.34 10.39
CA PRO A 173 -19.86 42.28 11.49
C PRO A 173 -20.30 41.70 12.83
N LYS A 174 -19.35 41.33 13.69
CA LYS A 174 -19.65 40.88 15.06
C LYS A 174 -20.38 41.95 15.87
N GLN A 175 -20.02 43.22 15.68
CA GLN A 175 -20.75 44.40 16.15
C GLN A 175 -20.80 45.45 15.03
N ILE A 176 -21.92 46.12 14.89
CA ILE A 176 -22.13 47.17 13.89
C ILE A 176 -23.19 48.15 14.37
N GLU A 177 -23.00 49.45 14.10
CA GLU A 177 -23.97 50.49 14.45
C GLU A 177 -25.31 50.25 13.75
N LYS A 178 -26.41 50.54 14.47
CA LYS A 178 -27.78 50.27 14.02
C LYS A 178 -28.07 50.76 12.61
N THR A 179 -27.82 52.04 12.35
CA THR A 179 -28.10 52.68 11.06
C THR A 179 -27.26 52.06 9.94
N ARG A 180 -25.98 51.78 10.20
CA ARG A 180 -25.08 51.14 9.24
C ARG A 180 -25.51 49.71 8.92
N PHE A 181 -25.90 48.90 9.91
CA PHE A 181 -26.43 47.56 9.65
C PHE A 181 -27.72 47.59 8.84
N GLU A 182 -28.65 48.47 9.20
CA GLU A 182 -29.93 48.62 8.51
C GLU A 182 -29.75 49.08 7.04
N THR A 183 -28.77 49.95 6.78
CA THR A 183 -28.57 50.56 5.45
C THR A 183 -27.61 49.81 4.54
N LEU A 184 -26.49 49.32 5.07
CA LEU A 184 -25.45 48.65 4.28
C LEU A 184 -25.72 47.15 4.10
N ILE A 185 -26.45 46.53 5.02
CA ILE A 185 -26.72 45.08 5.02
C ILE A 185 -28.21 44.78 4.84
N LEU A 186 -29.06 45.10 5.83
CA LEU A 186 -30.46 44.65 5.81
C LEU A 186 -31.26 45.19 4.62
N ALA A 187 -31.02 46.44 4.20
CA ALA A 187 -31.72 47.05 3.07
C ALA A 187 -31.45 46.36 1.72
N ASN A 188 -30.32 45.65 1.60
CA ASN A 188 -29.91 44.97 0.37
C ASN A 188 -30.35 43.51 0.31
N ILE A 189 -30.79 42.92 1.43
CA ILE A 189 -31.16 41.50 1.51
C ILE A 189 -32.66 41.33 1.22
N PRO A 190 -33.04 40.50 0.22
CA PRO A 190 -34.43 40.32 -0.16
C PRO A 190 -35.26 39.61 0.93
N GLU A 191 -36.57 39.89 0.97
CA GLU A 191 -37.50 39.17 1.86
C GLU A 191 -37.47 37.66 1.57
N GLY A 192 -37.24 36.84 2.60
CA GLY A 192 -37.10 35.40 2.47
C GLY A 192 -36.23 34.76 3.54
N GLN A 193 -35.67 33.59 3.22
CA GLN A 193 -34.83 32.83 4.16
C GLN A 193 -33.59 33.61 4.62
N ALA A 194 -32.91 34.31 3.72
CA ALA A 194 -31.73 35.11 4.04
C ALA A 194 -32.05 36.21 5.07
N LEU A 195 -33.10 37.01 4.84
CA LEU A 195 -33.49 38.06 5.78
C LEU A 195 -33.95 37.51 7.14
N ASN A 196 -34.67 36.37 7.15
CA ASN A 196 -35.07 35.71 8.39
C ASN A 196 -33.86 35.23 9.20
N LYS A 197 -32.84 34.69 8.51
CA LYS A 197 -31.58 34.28 9.11
C LYS A 197 -30.80 35.47 9.67
N MET A 198 -30.66 36.54 8.90
CA MET A 198 -30.01 37.77 9.39
C MET A 198 -30.68 38.31 10.66
N ASN A 199 -32.02 38.40 10.67
CA ASN A 199 -32.76 38.86 11.85
C ASN A 199 -32.68 37.90 13.06
N ALA A 200 -32.50 36.59 12.82
CA ALA A 200 -32.33 35.62 13.89
C ALA A 200 -30.95 35.73 14.55
N PHE A 201 -29.90 35.91 13.75
CA PHE A 201 -28.51 35.95 14.23
C PHE A 201 -28.05 37.34 14.69
N TYR A 202 -28.69 38.42 14.25
CA TYR A 202 -28.35 39.77 14.68
C TYR A 202 -29.37 40.34 15.66
N GLN A 203 -28.94 40.56 16.90
CA GLN A 203 -29.79 41.14 17.94
C GLN A 203 -29.49 42.62 18.13
N LEU A 204 -30.52 43.46 17.99
CA LEU A 204 -30.43 44.88 18.30
C LEU A 204 -30.29 45.09 19.81
N LYS A 205 -29.28 45.84 20.20
CA LYS A 205 -29.04 46.34 21.56
C LYS A 205 -29.18 47.87 21.55
N ASP A 206 -30.40 48.34 21.79
CA ASP A 206 -30.74 49.77 21.76
C ASP A 206 -30.85 50.35 23.19
N PRO A 207 -29.86 51.13 23.65
CA PRO A 207 -29.87 51.75 24.99
C PRO A 207 -30.89 52.90 25.11
N PHE A 208 -31.50 53.31 24.00
CA PHE A 208 -32.46 54.41 23.92
C PHE A 208 -33.92 53.93 23.82
N ASP A 209 -34.17 52.61 23.88
CA ASP A 209 -35.52 52.06 23.88
C ASP A 209 -36.33 52.56 25.10
N PRO A 210 -37.44 53.29 24.90
CA PRO A 210 -38.26 53.83 25.99
C PRO A 210 -38.93 52.76 26.87
N ASN A 211 -38.95 51.49 26.44
CA ASN A 211 -39.48 50.36 27.20
C ASN A 211 -38.42 49.64 28.05
N LEU A 212 -37.15 50.04 27.95
CA LEU A 212 -36.04 49.39 28.66
C LEU A 212 -36.01 49.84 30.13
N THR A 213 -35.98 48.89 31.06
CA THR A 213 -35.86 49.22 32.49
C THR A 213 -34.47 49.78 32.81
N GLU A 214 -34.36 50.68 33.79
CA GLU A 214 -33.08 51.24 34.26
C GLU A 214 -32.06 50.16 34.67
N ARG A 215 -32.53 49.00 35.15
CA ARG A 215 -31.67 47.86 35.46
C ARG A 215 -31.13 47.21 34.19
N ALA A 216 -32.00 46.90 33.23
CA ALA A 216 -31.61 46.29 31.96
C ALA A 216 -30.67 47.20 31.16
N LYS A 217 -30.87 48.52 31.23
CA LYS A 217 -29.98 49.52 30.60
C LYS A 217 -28.56 49.48 31.18
N ARG A 218 -28.43 49.42 32.52
CA ARG A 218 -27.10 49.30 33.16
C ARG A 218 -26.42 47.97 32.86
N GLU A 219 -27.19 46.90 32.75
CA GLU A 219 -26.68 45.57 32.38
C GLU A 219 -26.19 45.55 30.93
N LEU A 220 -26.96 46.14 30.01
CA LEU A 220 -26.56 46.32 28.61
C LEU A 220 -25.24 47.08 28.49
N GLN A 221 -25.13 48.22 29.18
CA GLN A 221 -23.94 49.09 29.15
C GLN A 221 -22.74 48.49 29.86
N ALA A 222 -22.94 47.57 30.80
CA ALA A 222 -21.85 46.84 31.44
C ALA A 222 -21.28 45.74 30.51
N THR A 223 -22.14 45.08 29.73
CA THR A 223 -21.74 44.03 28.79
C THR A 223 -21.19 44.59 27.48
N PHE A 224 -21.77 45.69 26.99
CA PHE A 224 -21.38 46.37 25.75
C PHE A 224 -21.18 47.87 26.02
N PRO A 225 -19.99 48.30 26.49
CA PRO A 225 -19.74 49.69 26.90
C PRO A 225 -20.07 50.74 25.84
N ILE A 226 -19.93 50.41 24.55
CA ILE A 226 -20.25 51.32 23.44
C ILE A 226 -21.74 51.71 23.37
N THR A 227 -22.62 50.94 24.01
CA THR A 227 -24.05 51.28 24.16
C THR A 227 -24.31 52.44 25.13
N ASN A 228 -23.26 53.08 25.66
CA ASN A 228 -23.38 54.42 26.26
C ASN A 228 -23.56 55.51 25.19
N GLU A 229 -23.11 55.26 23.96
CA GLU A 229 -23.01 56.28 22.90
C GLU A 229 -23.95 56.00 21.72
N MET A 230 -24.19 54.73 21.37
CA MET A 230 -24.97 54.35 20.20
C MET A 230 -25.77 53.05 20.38
N ALA A 231 -26.72 52.79 19.48
CA ALA A 231 -27.38 51.49 19.36
C ALA A 231 -26.60 50.61 18.38
N ILE A 232 -26.43 49.33 18.71
CA ILE A 232 -25.66 48.39 17.89
C ILE A 232 -26.44 47.11 17.63
N TYR A 233 -26.21 46.47 16.50
CA TYR A 233 -26.51 45.07 16.29
C TYR A 233 -25.32 44.21 16.70
N ILE A 234 -25.60 43.08 17.32
CA ILE A 234 -24.61 42.11 17.77
C ILE A 234 -24.93 40.78 17.11
N PHE A 235 -23.94 40.23 16.42
CA PHE A 235 -24.02 38.89 15.87
C PHE A 235 -23.99 37.86 17.00
N ASP A 236 -24.77 36.79 16.88
CA ASP A 236 -24.82 35.72 17.89
C ASP A 236 -23.42 35.17 18.18
N PRO A 237 -22.90 35.33 19.42
CA PRO A 237 -21.56 34.84 19.76
C PRO A 237 -21.48 33.32 19.84
N TYR A 238 -22.61 32.61 19.80
CA TYR A 238 -22.69 31.15 19.83
C TYR A 238 -22.97 30.51 18.46
N ALA A 239 -23.00 31.30 17.38
CA ALA A 239 -23.17 30.78 16.03
C ALA A 239 -21.99 29.88 15.64
N SER A 240 -22.31 28.71 15.09
CA SER A 240 -21.33 27.76 14.56
C SER A 240 -20.63 28.30 13.30
N ASP A 241 -19.48 27.73 12.94
CA ASP A 241 -18.75 28.14 11.72
C ASP A 241 -19.57 27.98 10.44
N ARG A 242 -20.43 26.96 10.38
CA ARG A 242 -21.38 26.76 9.28
C ARG A 242 -22.38 27.91 9.18
N GLU A 243 -22.91 28.38 10.30
CA GLU A 243 -23.86 29.51 10.34
C GLU A 243 -23.17 30.84 10.02
N LEU A 244 -21.92 31.00 10.47
CA LEU A 244 -21.06 32.12 10.08
C LEU A 244 -20.83 32.16 8.56
N ASN A 245 -20.49 31.02 7.95
CA ASN A 245 -20.30 30.92 6.51
C ASN A 245 -21.61 31.17 5.74
N GLU A 246 -22.75 30.70 6.27
CA GLU A 246 -24.08 30.97 5.70
C GLU A 246 -24.37 32.48 5.68
N ILE A 247 -24.13 33.17 6.81
CA ILE A 247 -24.36 34.61 6.95
C ILE A 247 -23.40 35.43 6.08
N GLU A 248 -22.13 35.05 6.06
CA GLU A 248 -21.14 35.66 5.15
C GLU A 248 -21.54 35.48 3.68
N GLY A 249 -22.03 34.30 3.30
CA GLY A 249 -22.52 34.01 1.96
C GLY A 249 -23.65 34.96 1.55
N TYR A 250 -24.61 35.21 2.45
CA TYR A 250 -25.67 36.20 2.19
C TYR A 250 -25.11 37.63 2.07
N ILE A 251 -24.15 38.03 2.91
CA ILE A 251 -23.53 39.36 2.82
C ILE A 251 -22.77 39.51 1.50
N LYS A 252 -21.91 38.55 1.12
CA LYS A 252 -21.16 38.57 -0.16
C LYS A 252 -22.10 38.58 -1.36
N GLN A 253 -23.20 37.82 -1.31
CA GLN A 253 -24.16 37.71 -2.40
C GLN A 253 -25.00 38.99 -2.60
N TYR A 254 -25.52 39.58 -1.51
CA TYR A 254 -26.49 40.67 -1.61
C TYR A 254 -25.89 42.06 -1.33
N CYS A 255 -24.75 42.14 -0.65
CA CYS A 255 -24.15 43.38 -0.18
C CYS A 255 -22.72 43.56 -0.75
N PRO A 256 -22.54 43.65 -2.09
CA PRO A 256 -21.23 43.68 -2.72
C PRO A 256 -20.37 44.91 -2.36
N GLU A 257 -20.99 45.99 -1.86
CA GLU A 257 -20.29 47.19 -1.38
C GLU A 257 -19.83 47.08 0.08
N TYR A 258 -20.27 46.06 0.82
CA TYR A 258 -19.82 45.81 2.17
C TYR A 258 -18.49 45.05 2.11
N THR A 259 -17.38 45.76 2.29
CA THR A 259 -16.02 45.19 2.14
C THR A 259 -15.35 44.97 3.50
N TYR A 260 -14.18 44.33 3.51
CA TYR A 260 -13.36 44.20 4.72
C TYR A 260 -12.91 45.55 5.30
N GLU A 261 -12.74 46.57 4.45
CA GLU A 261 -12.45 47.94 4.91
C GLU A 261 -13.68 48.51 5.66
N THR A 262 -14.87 48.33 5.10
CA THR A 262 -16.14 48.75 5.73
C THR A 262 -16.39 48.01 7.05
N LEU A 263 -16.08 46.71 7.10
CA LEU A 263 -16.15 45.89 8.31
C LEU A 263 -15.20 46.41 9.40
N GLU A 264 -13.97 46.77 9.04
CA GLU A 264 -13.00 47.31 9.99
C GLU A 264 -13.43 48.68 10.51
N GLU A 265 -14.01 49.54 9.66
CA GLU A 265 -14.63 50.79 10.11
C GLU A 265 -15.73 50.52 11.15
N ASP A 266 -16.58 49.51 10.93
CA ASP A 266 -17.66 49.14 11.84
C ASP A 266 -17.13 48.60 13.18
N HIS A 267 -16.11 47.74 13.14
CA HIS A 267 -15.47 47.22 14.36
C HIS A 267 -14.75 48.33 15.12
N THR A 268 -14.05 49.22 14.42
CA THR A 268 -13.41 50.40 15.03
C THR A 268 -14.45 51.32 15.67
N MET A 269 -15.55 51.60 14.96
CA MET A 269 -16.64 52.45 15.47
C MET A 269 -17.33 51.86 16.69
N THR A 270 -17.41 50.53 16.76
CA THR A 270 -18.03 49.82 17.88
C THR A 270 -17.05 49.46 19.00
N GLU A 271 -15.76 49.84 18.86
CA GLU A 271 -14.66 49.43 19.75
C GLU A 271 -14.58 47.90 19.94
N TYR A 272 -14.92 47.14 18.89
CA TYR A 272 -14.88 45.69 18.92
C TYR A 272 -13.44 45.20 18.72
N GLU A 273 -12.86 44.60 19.76
CA GLU A 273 -11.63 43.82 19.66
C GLU A 273 -11.98 42.33 19.49
N GLY A 274 -11.83 41.83 18.26
CA GLY A 274 -12.07 40.42 17.93
C GLY A 274 -11.05 39.48 18.59
N LYS A 275 -11.50 38.26 18.92
CA LYS A 275 -10.66 37.11 19.29
C LYS A 275 -10.67 36.04 18.20
N ASP A 276 -10.77 36.46 16.94
CA ASP A 276 -10.88 35.50 15.83
C ASP A 276 -9.59 34.68 15.76
N GLU A 277 -9.71 33.37 15.91
CA GLU A 277 -8.64 32.43 15.65
C GLU A 277 -8.37 32.38 14.14
N ALA A 278 -7.10 32.24 13.76
CA ALA A 278 -6.76 32.16 12.35
C ALA A 278 -7.43 30.91 11.75
N PRO A 279 -8.09 31.02 10.59
CA PRO A 279 -8.70 29.87 9.95
C PRO A 279 -7.63 28.85 9.54
N VAL A 280 -8.04 27.60 9.41
CA VAL A 280 -7.19 26.55 8.86
C VAL A 280 -6.68 26.96 7.47
N LEU A 281 -5.37 26.86 7.28
CA LEU A 281 -4.69 27.23 6.04
C LEU A 281 -3.38 26.44 5.88
N PHE A 282 -3.34 25.59 4.86
CA PHE A 282 -2.16 24.85 4.43
C PHE A 282 -1.69 25.36 3.07
N ARG A 283 -0.40 25.61 2.92
CA ARG A 283 0.24 25.91 1.63
C ARG A 283 1.27 24.83 1.32
N LEU A 284 1.19 24.29 0.11
CA LEU A 284 2.10 23.27 -0.39
C LEU A 284 2.10 23.24 -1.93
N SER A 285 2.93 22.39 -2.53
CA SER A 285 3.03 22.29 -3.99
C SER A 285 3.35 20.88 -4.46
N LEU A 286 2.79 20.52 -5.61
CA LEU A 286 3.23 19.37 -6.41
C LEU A 286 4.09 19.84 -7.57
N GLU A 287 5.19 19.15 -7.80
CA GLU A 287 6.08 19.33 -8.95
C GLU A 287 5.96 18.09 -9.84
N TYR A 288 5.74 18.30 -11.13
CA TYR A 288 5.59 17.26 -12.13
C TYR A 288 6.72 17.39 -13.15
N THR A 289 7.50 16.35 -13.35
CA THR A 289 8.52 16.29 -14.40
C THR A 289 8.37 15.01 -15.24
N LEU A 290 8.84 15.05 -16.49
CA LEU A 290 8.92 13.86 -17.34
C LEU A 290 10.39 13.45 -17.45
N ASP A 291 10.70 12.19 -17.16
CA ASP A 291 12.04 11.63 -17.21
C ASP A 291 12.44 11.20 -18.64
N GLU A 292 13.68 10.76 -18.82
CA GLU A 292 14.19 10.39 -20.15
C GLU A 292 13.57 9.09 -20.68
N ASP A 293 13.24 8.16 -19.77
CA ASP A 293 12.50 6.92 -20.00
C ASP A 293 11.00 7.16 -20.26
N GLY A 294 10.54 8.41 -20.18
CA GLY A 294 9.16 8.79 -20.38
C GLY A 294 8.29 8.78 -19.12
N SER A 295 8.78 8.24 -18.00
CA SER A 295 8.04 8.20 -16.73
C SER A 295 7.69 9.58 -16.18
N LEU A 296 6.57 9.67 -15.45
CA LEU A 296 6.11 10.88 -14.78
C LEU A 296 6.60 10.88 -13.33
N ASP A 297 7.47 11.82 -13.00
CA ASP A 297 7.93 12.08 -11.63
C ASP A 297 7.05 13.13 -10.96
N VAL A 298 6.50 12.79 -9.80
CA VAL A 298 5.65 13.65 -8.96
C VAL A 298 6.32 13.86 -7.61
N ARG A 299 6.61 15.11 -7.28
CA ARG A 299 7.33 15.48 -6.06
C ARG A 299 6.56 16.49 -5.22
N LEU A 300 6.42 16.22 -3.93
CA LEU A 300 5.93 17.13 -2.90
C LEU A 300 7.07 17.45 -1.89
N PRO A 301 7.64 18.67 -1.91
CA PRO A 301 8.67 19.05 -0.95
C PRO A 301 8.11 19.17 0.49
N ALA A 302 8.50 18.28 1.41
CA ALA A 302 7.97 18.28 2.78
C ALA A 302 8.36 19.59 3.52
N ASN A 303 9.57 20.09 3.27
CA ASN A 303 10.03 21.38 3.78
C ASN A 303 9.29 22.59 3.18
N GLY A 304 8.45 22.41 2.16
CA GLY A 304 7.63 23.43 1.52
C GLY A 304 6.26 23.61 2.16
N ILE A 305 5.82 22.66 3.00
CA ILE A 305 4.52 22.69 3.64
C ILE A 305 4.48 23.79 4.71
N ARG A 306 3.47 24.66 4.68
CA ARG A 306 3.30 25.77 5.62
C ARG A 306 1.87 25.80 6.15
N PHE A 307 1.74 25.82 7.47
CA PHE A 307 0.49 25.99 8.20
C PHE A 307 0.80 26.52 9.60
N ASP A 308 -0.22 26.89 10.37
CA ASP A 308 -0.05 27.27 11.77
C ASP A 308 0.18 26.02 12.64
N GLU A 309 1.45 25.61 12.79
CA GLU A 309 1.87 24.50 13.65
C GLU A 309 1.53 24.70 15.15
N SER A 310 1.13 25.91 15.56
CA SER A 310 0.72 26.18 16.95
C SER A 310 -0.75 25.87 17.23
N SER A 311 -1.58 25.87 16.18
CA SER A 311 -3.03 25.64 16.27
C SER A 311 -3.43 24.28 15.66
N PHE A 312 -2.73 23.83 14.62
CA PHE A 312 -3.05 22.62 13.89
C PHE A 312 -1.88 21.63 13.88
N GLN A 313 -2.19 20.36 13.70
CA GLN A 313 -1.20 19.29 13.52
C GLN A 313 -1.48 18.56 12.22
N LEU A 314 -0.45 18.42 11.37
CA LEU A 314 -0.55 17.67 10.13
C LEU A 314 -0.39 16.16 10.41
N ASP A 315 -1.41 15.37 10.04
CA ASP A 315 -1.43 13.93 10.30
C ASP A 315 -0.90 13.15 9.10
N SER A 316 -1.49 13.38 7.92
CA SER A 316 -1.04 12.77 6.68
C SER A 316 -1.34 13.63 5.46
N ILE A 317 -0.60 13.36 4.37
CA ILE A 317 -0.85 13.94 3.05
C ILE A 317 -0.93 12.80 2.03
N THR A 318 -1.96 12.83 1.19
CA THR A 318 -2.14 11.91 0.07
C THR A 318 -2.07 12.69 -1.24
N PRO A 319 -0.94 12.65 -1.98
CA PRO A 319 -0.86 13.20 -3.32
C PRO A 319 -1.54 12.27 -4.33
N LEU A 320 -2.31 12.85 -5.25
CA LEU A 320 -2.98 12.20 -6.38
C LEU A 320 -3.75 10.91 -5.96
N PRO A 321 -4.69 11.00 -5.01
CA PRO A 321 -5.41 9.83 -4.47
C PRO A 321 -6.16 9.00 -5.52
N TRP A 322 -6.46 9.60 -6.68
CA TRP A 322 -7.25 9.01 -7.76
C TRP A 322 -6.51 8.92 -9.09
N PHE A 323 -5.17 8.97 -9.07
CA PHE A 323 -4.36 8.88 -10.28
C PHE A 323 -4.64 7.57 -11.02
N GLY A 324 -5.04 7.66 -12.28
CA GLY A 324 -5.34 6.48 -13.12
C GLY A 324 -6.40 5.54 -12.53
N ALA A 325 -7.31 6.04 -11.69
CA ALA A 325 -8.36 5.22 -11.09
C ALA A 325 -9.24 4.58 -12.17
N GLY A 326 -9.47 3.26 -12.06
CA GLY A 326 -10.31 2.50 -12.96
C GLY A 326 -11.79 2.60 -12.59
N SER A 327 -12.67 2.45 -13.56
CA SER A 327 -14.11 2.42 -13.44
C SER A 327 -14.62 1.02 -13.10
N SER A 328 -15.55 0.92 -12.16
CA SER A 328 -16.23 -0.34 -11.83
C SER A 328 -17.17 -0.83 -12.96
N ASN A 329 -17.32 -0.07 -14.04
CA ASN A 329 -18.04 -0.50 -15.24
C ASN A 329 -17.20 -1.42 -16.14
N TYR A 330 -15.90 -1.46 -15.90
CA TYR A 330 -14.90 -2.19 -16.69
C TYR A 330 -14.26 -3.28 -15.85
N SER A 331 -13.65 -4.28 -16.50
CA SER A 331 -12.83 -5.26 -15.81
C SER A 331 -11.44 -4.72 -15.54
N GLY A 332 -10.80 -5.20 -14.48
CA GLY A 332 -9.49 -4.70 -14.09
C GLY A 332 -9.19 -5.01 -12.65
N TYR A 333 -8.06 -4.51 -12.15
CA TYR A 333 -7.64 -4.73 -10.79
C TYR A 333 -6.75 -3.61 -10.26
N THR A 334 -6.76 -3.49 -8.94
CA THR A 334 -5.73 -2.78 -8.19
C THR A 334 -4.68 -3.76 -7.70
N PHE A 335 -3.40 -3.38 -7.78
CA PHE A 335 -2.27 -4.15 -7.22
C PHE A 335 -1.69 -3.43 -5.99
N ILE A 336 -1.48 -4.20 -4.91
CA ILE A 336 -0.76 -3.77 -3.71
C ILE A 336 0.36 -4.78 -3.36
N PRO A 337 1.50 -4.32 -2.81
CA PRO A 337 2.68 -5.15 -2.56
C PRO A 337 2.58 -5.90 -1.22
N ASP A 338 1.39 -6.45 -0.92
CA ASP A 338 1.10 -7.19 0.31
C ASP A 338 1.72 -8.59 0.25
N GLY A 339 2.78 -8.81 1.06
CA GLY A 339 3.57 -10.03 1.01
C GLY A 339 4.27 -10.17 -0.33
N SER A 340 4.00 -11.26 -1.04
CA SER A 340 4.48 -11.44 -2.41
C SER A 340 3.75 -10.54 -3.42
N GLY A 341 2.52 -10.10 -3.12
CA GLY A 341 1.69 -9.27 -4.00
C GLY A 341 0.22 -9.72 -3.99
N THR A 342 -0.71 -8.75 -3.99
CA THR A 342 -2.16 -8.98 -3.98
C THR A 342 -2.86 -8.22 -5.08
N LEU A 343 -3.78 -8.88 -5.78
CA LEU A 343 -4.73 -8.28 -6.69
C LEU A 343 -6.11 -8.13 -6.02
N VAL A 344 -6.79 -7.05 -6.34
CA VAL A 344 -8.21 -6.86 -6.05
C VAL A 344 -8.90 -6.50 -7.36
N ARG A 345 -9.61 -7.46 -7.93
CA ARG A 345 -10.38 -7.30 -9.17
C ARG A 345 -11.61 -6.45 -8.93
N PHE A 346 -11.95 -5.61 -9.90
CA PHE A 346 -13.07 -4.67 -9.80
C PHE A 346 -14.40 -5.41 -9.64
N GLU A 347 -14.54 -6.55 -10.32
CA GLU A 347 -15.71 -7.43 -10.30
C GLU A 347 -15.92 -8.18 -8.98
N ASP A 348 -14.85 -8.40 -8.20
CA ASP A 348 -14.95 -9.07 -6.90
C ASP A 348 -15.43 -8.13 -5.79
N VAL A 349 -15.36 -6.81 -6.04
CA VAL A 349 -15.91 -5.81 -5.14
C VAL A 349 -17.40 -5.69 -5.40
N GLY A 350 -18.18 -6.38 -4.55
CA GLY A 350 -19.63 -6.28 -4.57
C GLY A 350 -20.16 -4.90 -4.13
N THR A 351 -21.34 -4.88 -3.53
CA THR A 351 -22.04 -3.61 -3.21
C THR A 351 -21.40 -2.75 -2.11
N LYS A 352 -20.46 -3.29 -1.34
CA LYS A 352 -19.84 -2.61 -0.20
C LYS A 352 -18.49 -2.03 -0.62
N PRO A 353 -18.20 -0.77 -0.24
CA PRO A 353 -16.86 -0.22 -0.40
C PRO A 353 -15.82 -1.11 0.28
N LEU A 354 -14.66 -1.23 -0.35
CA LEU A 354 -13.50 -1.96 0.16
C LEU A 354 -12.34 -1.00 0.30
N THR A 355 -11.70 -1.02 1.46
CA THR A 355 -10.46 -0.28 1.71
C THR A 355 -9.47 -1.21 2.39
N LEU A 356 -8.33 -1.45 1.75
CA LEU A 356 -7.22 -2.20 2.33
C LEU A 356 -6.01 -1.30 2.39
N SER A 357 -5.35 -1.26 3.55
CA SER A 357 -4.21 -0.38 3.80
C SER A 357 -3.12 -1.12 4.57
N GLY A 358 -1.86 -0.80 4.23
CA GLY A 358 -0.66 -1.32 4.88
C GLY A 358 0.46 -0.28 4.90
N GLN A 359 1.27 -0.31 5.96
CA GLN A 359 2.46 0.53 6.11
C GLN A 359 3.66 -0.14 5.45
N ILE A 360 4.46 0.64 4.73
CA ILE A 360 5.72 0.17 4.14
C ILE A 360 6.75 -0.18 5.24
N TYR A 361 7.43 -1.31 5.06
CA TYR A 361 8.43 -1.87 5.98
C TYR A 361 7.88 -2.29 7.35
N GLY A 362 6.60 -2.63 7.44
CA GLY A 362 6.04 -3.31 8.61
C GLY A 362 5.88 -2.43 9.87
N PRO A 363 5.59 -3.04 11.03
CA PRO A 363 5.23 -2.32 12.25
C PRO A 363 6.36 -1.46 12.81
N ASP A 364 6.00 -0.37 13.49
CA ASP A 364 6.92 0.43 14.30
C ASP A 364 6.68 0.14 15.79
N TYR A 365 7.60 -0.58 16.42
CA TYR A 365 7.49 -0.98 17.83
C TYR A 365 7.67 0.19 18.81
N ALA A 366 8.05 1.40 18.34
CA ALA A 366 8.14 2.59 19.17
C ALA A 366 6.77 3.16 19.60
N TYR A 367 5.69 2.72 18.95
CA TYR A 367 4.32 3.11 19.25
C TYR A 367 3.70 2.25 20.36
N GLN A 368 2.79 2.84 21.14
CA GLN A 368 2.09 2.10 22.19
C GLN A 368 1.09 1.10 21.61
N GLU A 369 0.23 1.56 20.72
CA GLU A 369 -0.74 0.72 20.03
C GLU A 369 -0.20 0.32 18.66
N ILE A 370 0.05 -0.98 18.50
CA ILE A 370 0.38 -1.58 17.20
C ILE A 370 -0.91 -2.20 16.69
N THR A 371 -1.57 -1.49 15.77
CA THR A 371 -2.84 -1.90 15.19
C THR A 371 -2.69 -2.07 13.69
N GLY A 372 -3.47 -2.98 13.11
CA GLY A 372 -3.51 -3.15 11.66
C GLY A 372 -2.38 -3.99 11.07
N PHE A 373 -1.55 -4.64 11.89
CA PHE A 373 -0.54 -5.63 11.48
C PHE A 373 -0.91 -7.07 11.87
N GLN A 374 -2.03 -7.27 12.56
CA GLN A 374 -2.49 -8.61 12.91
C GLN A 374 -2.96 -9.33 11.64
N HIS A 375 -2.45 -10.55 11.41
CA HIS A 375 -2.83 -11.40 10.28
C HIS A 375 -2.56 -10.76 8.90
N LYS A 376 -1.47 -10.00 8.79
CA LYS A 376 -1.04 -9.40 7.53
C LYS A 376 0.42 -9.70 7.24
N GLU A 377 0.71 -9.93 5.99
CA GLU A 377 2.05 -9.88 5.43
C GLU A 377 2.56 -8.43 5.39
N VAL A 378 3.88 -8.29 5.30
CA VAL A 378 4.54 -6.97 5.27
C VAL A 378 4.61 -6.45 3.85
N MET A 379 4.27 -5.17 3.65
CA MET A 379 4.56 -4.47 2.40
C MET A 379 6.04 -4.07 2.35
N ARG A 380 6.83 -4.84 1.59
CA ARG A 380 8.30 -4.70 1.53
C ARG A 380 8.81 -3.87 0.37
N LEU A 381 8.03 -3.79 -0.70
CA LEU A 381 8.35 -3.04 -1.91
C LEU A 381 7.45 -1.80 -1.98
N PRO A 382 7.99 -0.58 -2.08
CA PRO A 382 7.22 0.67 -2.14
C PRO A 382 6.64 0.92 -3.54
N VAL A 383 5.78 0.01 -4.01
CA VAL A 383 5.26 -0.02 -5.37
C VAL A 383 3.77 -0.39 -5.40
N PHE A 384 2.99 0.17 -6.33
CA PHE A 384 1.56 -0.14 -6.50
C PHE A 384 1.08 0.18 -7.92
N GLY A 385 -0.12 -0.25 -8.30
CA GLY A 385 -0.63 0.04 -9.65
C GLY A 385 -2.10 -0.28 -9.86
N VAL A 386 -2.59 0.13 -11.02
CA VAL A 386 -3.95 -0.17 -11.50
C VAL A 386 -3.86 -0.64 -12.95
N VAL A 387 -4.63 -1.67 -13.29
CA VAL A 387 -4.90 -2.07 -14.67
C VAL A 387 -6.40 -2.07 -14.88
N GLU A 388 -6.82 -1.52 -16.01
CA GLU A 388 -8.20 -1.49 -16.47
C GLU A 388 -8.25 -1.96 -17.91
N THR A 389 -9.19 -2.85 -18.20
CA THR A 389 -9.54 -3.27 -19.55
C THR A 389 -10.93 -2.74 -19.84
N ASN A 390 -11.07 -1.82 -20.81
CA ASN A 390 -12.35 -1.18 -21.19
C ASN A 390 -13.29 -2.15 -21.94
N VAL A 391 -13.59 -3.29 -21.31
CA VAL A 391 -14.64 -4.23 -21.70
C VAL A 391 -15.71 -4.14 -20.62
N ALA A 392 -16.98 -4.07 -21.02
CA ALA A 392 -18.06 -4.13 -20.03
C ALA A 392 -18.01 -5.46 -19.28
N LEU A 393 -18.38 -5.43 -17.99
CA LEU A 393 -18.39 -6.60 -17.12
C LEU A 393 -19.02 -7.84 -17.81
N PRO A 394 -18.44 -9.04 -17.61
CA PRO A 394 -19.06 -10.27 -18.09
C PRO A 394 -20.46 -10.42 -17.47
N ILE A 395 -21.48 -10.58 -18.31
CA ILE A 395 -22.83 -10.95 -17.88
C ILE A 395 -22.91 -12.46 -17.94
N THR A 396 -22.91 -13.08 -16.76
CA THR A 396 -23.07 -14.52 -16.58
C THR A 396 -24.53 -14.84 -16.32
N GLU A 397 -25.19 -15.49 -17.29
CA GLU A 397 -26.54 -16.01 -17.13
C GLU A 397 -26.48 -17.53 -16.98
N THR A 398 -27.08 -18.05 -15.90
CA THR A 398 -27.23 -19.50 -15.69
C THR A 398 -28.66 -19.90 -16.04
N ASP A 399 -28.83 -20.77 -17.02
CA ASP A 399 -30.13 -21.35 -17.34
C ASP A 399 -30.57 -22.25 -16.16
N ALA A 400 -31.73 -21.92 -15.58
CA ALA A 400 -32.24 -22.61 -14.40
C ALA A 400 -32.72 -24.05 -14.66
N THR A 401 -32.77 -24.47 -15.93
CA THR A 401 -33.29 -25.75 -16.42
C THR A 401 -32.17 -26.68 -16.87
N THR A 402 -31.16 -26.15 -17.56
CA THR A 402 -30.00 -26.93 -18.06
C THR A 402 -28.77 -26.82 -17.16
N GLY A 403 -28.67 -25.77 -16.34
CA GLY A 403 -27.48 -25.48 -15.52
C GLY A 403 -26.30 -24.92 -16.33
N GLU A 404 -26.50 -24.69 -17.63
CA GLU A 404 -25.50 -24.13 -18.53
C GLU A 404 -25.33 -22.64 -18.26
N THR A 405 -24.08 -22.17 -18.31
CA THR A 405 -23.72 -20.80 -17.95
C THR A 405 -23.16 -20.09 -19.18
N THR A 406 -23.86 -19.05 -19.63
CA THR A 406 -23.45 -18.25 -20.78
C THR A 406 -22.85 -16.94 -20.28
N THR A 407 -21.60 -16.68 -20.64
CA THR A 407 -20.92 -15.40 -20.34
C THR A 407 -20.87 -14.56 -21.60
N THR A 408 -21.50 -13.38 -21.57
CA THR A 408 -21.45 -12.40 -22.67
C THR A 408 -20.71 -11.14 -22.24
N TYR A 409 -19.93 -10.56 -23.15
CA TYR A 409 -19.27 -9.27 -22.94
C TYR A 409 -20.12 -8.19 -23.60
N ALA A 410 -20.52 -7.17 -22.87
CA ALA A 410 -21.25 -6.07 -23.47
C ALA A 410 -20.28 -5.15 -24.24
N GLU A 411 -20.55 -4.93 -25.53
CA GLU A 411 -19.90 -3.90 -26.32
C GLU A 411 -20.39 -2.52 -25.86
N ILE A 412 -19.48 -1.59 -25.59
CA ILE A 412 -19.85 -0.22 -25.26
C ILE A 412 -20.11 0.51 -26.59
N GLU A 413 -21.38 0.66 -26.93
CA GLU A 413 -21.80 1.55 -28.01
C GLU A 413 -21.84 3.01 -27.50
N THR A 414 -21.13 3.90 -28.18
CA THR A 414 -21.26 5.34 -27.97
C THR A 414 -22.67 5.83 -28.35
N ALA A 415 -23.04 7.06 -27.95
CA ALA A 415 -24.32 7.67 -28.32
C ALA A 415 -24.50 7.86 -29.85
N ASP A 416 -23.42 7.78 -30.62
CA ASP A 416 -23.35 7.80 -32.08
C ASP A 416 -23.20 6.41 -32.73
N GLY A 417 -23.14 5.34 -31.93
CA GLY A 417 -23.15 3.95 -32.39
C GLY A 417 -21.78 3.38 -32.78
N GLU A 418 -20.68 3.97 -32.31
CA GLU A 418 -19.33 3.40 -32.44
C GLU A 418 -19.08 2.39 -31.30
N ILE A 419 -18.59 1.21 -31.66
CA ILE A 419 -18.21 0.15 -30.71
C ILE A 419 -16.79 0.45 -30.22
N TYR A 420 -16.59 0.59 -28.91
CA TYR A 420 -15.25 0.70 -28.34
C TYR A 420 -14.47 -0.61 -28.53
N GLU A 421 -13.31 -0.52 -29.18
CA GLU A 421 -12.32 -1.59 -29.25
C GLU A 421 -11.78 -1.87 -27.84
N LYS A 422 -11.64 -3.16 -27.47
CA LYS A 422 -11.01 -3.59 -26.21
C LYS A 422 -9.65 -2.89 -26.08
N LYS A 423 -9.44 -2.19 -24.97
CA LYS A 423 -8.17 -1.54 -24.65
C LYS A 423 -7.82 -1.78 -23.20
N THR A 424 -6.62 -2.31 -22.97
CA THR A 424 -6.06 -2.46 -21.64
C THR A 424 -5.05 -1.36 -21.38
N ASN A 425 -5.29 -0.59 -20.32
CA ASN A 425 -4.42 0.49 -19.86
C ASN A 425 -4.06 0.27 -18.40
N GLY A 426 -2.89 0.77 -17.99
CA GLY A 426 -2.52 0.72 -16.58
C GLY A 426 -1.30 1.57 -16.27
N PHE A 427 -0.92 1.55 -15.01
CA PHE A 427 0.31 2.19 -14.55
C PHE A 427 0.95 1.43 -13.39
N LEU A 428 2.27 1.56 -13.29
CA LEU A 428 3.04 1.26 -12.09
C LEU A 428 3.44 2.57 -11.42
N ALA A 429 3.29 2.65 -10.09
CA ALA A 429 3.77 3.76 -9.27
C ALA A 429 4.85 3.26 -8.29
N ILE A 430 5.98 3.97 -8.23
CA ILE A 430 7.15 3.66 -7.38
C ILE A 430 7.38 4.84 -6.44
N ILE A 431 7.44 4.61 -5.12
CA ILE A 431 7.74 5.66 -4.13
C ILE A 431 9.27 5.73 -3.95
N GLU A 432 9.90 6.80 -4.42
CA GLU A 432 11.36 6.98 -4.44
C GLU A 432 11.89 7.74 -3.21
N GLU A 433 11.10 8.65 -2.63
CA GLU A 433 11.46 9.41 -1.42
C GLU A 433 10.29 9.39 -0.41
N GLY A 434 10.60 9.14 0.87
CA GLY A 434 9.62 9.14 1.97
C GLY A 434 8.84 7.82 2.15
N ASP A 435 9.28 6.76 1.49
CA ASP A 435 8.78 5.39 1.53
C ASP A 435 8.63 4.83 2.96
N ALA A 436 9.57 5.08 3.88
CA ALA A 436 9.45 4.57 5.25
C ALA A 436 8.33 5.24 6.08
N LEU A 437 7.79 6.36 5.58
CA LEU A 437 6.64 7.09 6.17
C LEU A 437 5.34 6.83 5.42
N ALA A 438 5.38 6.00 4.37
CA ALA A 438 4.26 5.77 3.48
C ALA A 438 3.35 4.63 3.96
N SER A 439 2.06 4.78 3.70
CA SER A 439 1.09 3.69 3.67
C SER A 439 0.47 3.62 2.28
N ILE A 440 0.36 2.41 1.74
CA ILE A 440 -0.33 2.16 0.48
C ILE A 440 -1.75 1.73 0.80
N THR A 441 -2.72 2.36 0.14
CA THR A 441 -4.14 2.08 0.32
C THR A 441 -4.78 1.82 -1.02
N THR A 442 -5.45 0.68 -1.15
CA THR A 442 -6.41 0.44 -2.23
C THR A 442 -7.82 0.77 -1.75
N GLU A 443 -8.57 1.48 -2.57
CA GLU A 443 -9.94 1.92 -2.30
C GLU A 443 -10.83 1.61 -3.49
N HIS A 444 -11.96 0.95 -3.22
CA HIS A 444 -12.99 0.61 -4.19
C HIS A 444 -14.33 1.14 -3.70
N GLY A 445 -15.00 1.95 -4.53
CA GLY A 445 -16.16 2.72 -4.11
C GLY A 445 -17.45 1.92 -3.91
N GLY A 446 -17.56 0.71 -4.45
CA GLY A 446 -18.78 -0.11 -4.38
C GLY A 446 -20.02 0.67 -4.82
N THR A 447 -21.01 0.81 -3.93
CA THR A 447 -22.22 1.62 -4.21
C THR A 447 -22.09 3.12 -3.93
N VAL A 448 -20.95 3.59 -3.40
CA VAL A 448 -20.71 5.00 -3.05
C VAL A 448 -20.23 5.79 -4.26
N HIS A 449 -19.32 5.22 -5.04
CA HIS A 449 -18.87 5.70 -6.36
C HIS A 449 -18.34 4.52 -7.18
N SER A 450 -18.20 4.72 -8.49
CA SER A 450 -17.86 3.69 -9.47
C SER A 450 -16.37 3.65 -9.81
N TYR A 451 -15.49 3.91 -8.85
CA TYR A 451 -14.05 4.00 -9.11
C TYR A 451 -13.24 3.16 -8.13
N ASN A 452 -12.12 2.65 -8.63
CA ASN A 452 -11.18 1.78 -7.95
C ASN A 452 -9.78 2.38 -8.09
N SER A 453 -9.10 2.64 -6.97
CA SER A 453 -7.82 3.34 -6.94
C SER A 453 -6.84 2.70 -5.97
N VAL A 454 -5.57 3.04 -6.15
CA VAL A 454 -4.51 2.81 -5.17
C VAL A 454 -3.71 4.09 -5.02
N ASN A 455 -3.40 4.47 -3.79
CA ASN A 455 -2.61 5.65 -3.50
C ASN A 455 -1.64 5.45 -2.34
N ALA A 456 -0.64 6.34 -2.26
CA ALA A 456 0.28 6.45 -1.15
C ALA A 456 -0.10 7.64 -0.27
N SER A 457 -0.18 7.43 1.04
CA SER A 457 -0.33 8.48 2.05
C SER A 457 0.91 8.56 2.91
N PHE A 458 1.41 9.78 3.16
CA PHE A 458 2.64 10.02 3.92
C PHE A 458 2.32 10.62 5.27
N SER A 459 2.90 10.07 6.33
CA SER A 459 2.78 10.60 7.70
C SER A 459 4.04 11.40 8.07
N PRO A 460 4.06 12.74 7.84
CA PRO A 460 5.26 13.58 7.97
C PRO A 460 5.83 13.68 9.38
N ARG A 461 4.97 13.42 10.38
CA ARG A 461 5.28 13.65 11.78
C ARG A 461 4.69 12.53 12.64
N PRO A 462 5.53 11.70 13.27
CA PRO A 462 5.06 10.70 14.23
C PRO A 462 4.22 11.30 15.35
N LYS A 463 3.07 10.70 15.64
CA LYS A 463 2.21 11.01 16.79
C LYS A 463 1.63 9.74 17.40
N ASP A 464 1.43 9.72 18.72
CA ASP A 464 0.91 8.55 19.44
C ASP A 464 0.01 9.00 20.59
N SER A 465 -1.01 8.21 20.89
CA SER A 465 -2.06 8.52 21.84
C SER A 465 -2.16 7.44 22.91
N TYR A 466 -2.31 7.84 24.17
CA TYR A 466 -2.44 6.87 25.27
C TYR A 466 -3.42 7.30 26.35
N ASN A 467 -4.05 6.33 27.02
CA ASN A 467 -5.00 6.60 28.09
C ASN A 467 -4.26 6.89 29.41
N LEU A 468 -4.45 8.10 29.98
CA LEU A 468 -3.91 8.48 31.28
C LEU A 468 -4.39 7.56 32.41
N ALA A 469 -5.60 7.00 32.34
CA ALA A 469 -6.12 6.09 33.37
C ALA A 469 -5.21 4.87 33.58
N GLU A 470 -4.64 4.35 32.49
CA GLU A 470 -3.71 3.20 32.50
C GLU A 470 -2.30 3.60 32.96
N ALA A 471 -1.87 4.83 32.67
CA ALA A 471 -0.55 5.34 33.03
C ALA A 471 -0.43 5.85 34.48
N ILE A 472 -1.51 6.35 35.09
CA ILE A 472 -1.49 6.96 36.44
C ILE A 472 -2.55 6.42 37.43
N SER A 473 -3.26 5.35 37.10
CA SER A 473 -4.34 4.77 37.94
C SER A 473 -5.36 5.82 38.41
N ALA A 474 -5.67 6.79 37.56
CA ALA A 474 -6.67 7.83 37.81
C ALA A 474 -8.02 7.41 37.19
N GLY A 475 -9.12 7.60 37.92
CA GLY A 475 -10.44 7.07 37.58
C GLY A 475 -11.20 7.78 36.45
N GLN A 476 -10.53 8.40 35.49
CA GLN A 476 -11.16 8.95 34.28
C GLN A 476 -10.32 8.62 33.05
N ASP A 477 -10.97 8.01 32.05
CA ASP A 477 -10.43 7.78 30.71
C ASP A 477 -10.19 9.14 30.05
N ALA A 478 -8.93 9.57 30.02
CA ALA A 478 -8.49 10.75 29.30
C ALA A 478 -7.36 10.31 28.37
N THR A 479 -7.59 10.36 27.08
CA THR A 479 -6.55 10.09 26.06
C THR A 479 -5.65 11.32 25.95
N TYR A 480 -4.33 11.10 25.89
CA TYR A 480 -3.33 12.13 25.68
C TYR A 480 -2.51 11.81 24.44
N THR A 481 -2.52 12.73 23.48
CA THR A 481 -1.74 12.64 22.24
C THR A 481 -0.42 13.37 22.43
N VAL A 482 0.69 12.71 22.14
CA VAL A 482 2.01 13.34 22.01
C VAL A 482 2.32 13.43 20.52
N VAL A 483 3.14 14.41 20.14
CA VAL A 483 3.63 14.56 18.76
C VAL A 483 5.13 14.75 18.82
N SER A 484 5.87 14.07 17.94
CA SER A 484 7.32 14.21 17.85
C SER A 484 7.74 15.62 17.39
N GLU A 485 8.76 16.20 18.03
CA GLU A 485 9.32 17.48 17.59
C GLU A 485 10.03 17.36 16.24
N ARG A 486 10.60 16.18 15.93
CA ARG A 486 11.30 15.91 14.66
C ARG A 486 10.30 15.64 13.54
N LYS A 487 10.40 16.47 12.50
CA LYS A 487 9.62 16.36 11.27
C LYS A 487 10.51 15.90 10.12
N TYR A 488 9.91 15.19 9.17
CA TYR A 488 10.59 14.89 7.92
C TYR A 488 10.84 16.17 7.12
N THR A 489 12.01 16.26 6.46
CA THR A 489 12.43 17.46 5.71
C THR A 489 12.86 17.21 4.28
N GLY A 490 12.82 15.95 3.81
CA GLY A 490 13.06 15.57 2.42
C GLY A 490 11.86 15.88 1.52
N SER A 491 11.61 15.01 0.54
CA SER A 491 10.43 15.10 -0.34
C SER A 491 9.63 13.82 -0.28
N TYR A 492 8.37 13.89 -0.68
CA TYR A 492 7.60 12.71 -1.08
C TYR A 492 7.67 12.64 -2.60
N ARG A 493 8.25 11.59 -3.15
CA ARG A 493 8.46 11.43 -4.59
C ARG A 493 7.87 10.12 -5.07
N ILE A 494 7.00 10.21 -6.09
CA ILE A 494 6.36 9.05 -6.72
C ILE A 494 6.62 9.13 -8.22
N LYS A 495 7.22 8.07 -8.78
CA LYS A 495 7.41 7.88 -10.22
C LYS A 495 6.27 7.01 -10.76
N TYR A 496 5.61 7.47 -11.82
CA TYR A 496 4.55 6.74 -12.53
C TYR A 496 5.04 6.30 -13.91
N ILE A 497 4.95 5.01 -14.18
CA ILE A 497 5.28 4.38 -15.46
C ILE A 497 3.96 3.94 -16.10
N MET A 498 3.72 4.37 -17.34
CA MET A 498 2.54 3.98 -18.11
C MET A 498 2.73 2.58 -18.68
N LEU A 499 1.70 1.75 -18.60
CA LEU A 499 1.68 0.40 -19.17
C LEU A 499 0.82 0.37 -20.43
N THR A 500 1.25 -0.43 -21.41
CA THR A 500 0.62 -0.50 -22.74
C THR A 500 0.30 -1.94 -23.11
N GLU A 501 -0.90 -2.16 -23.65
CA GLU A 501 -1.28 -3.44 -24.23
C GLU A 501 -0.40 -3.81 -25.45
N PRO A 502 0.10 -5.06 -25.55
CA PRO A 502 0.99 -5.46 -26.64
C PRO A 502 0.44 -5.22 -28.05
N GLU A 503 -0.85 -5.49 -28.26
CA GLU A 503 -1.51 -5.28 -29.56
C GLU A 503 -1.54 -3.80 -29.95
N LEU A 504 -1.81 -2.91 -28.99
CA LEU A 504 -1.78 -1.45 -29.20
C LEU A 504 -0.35 -0.97 -29.47
N ALA A 505 0.63 -1.50 -28.74
CA ALA A 505 2.03 -1.19 -28.93
C ALA A 505 2.51 -1.58 -30.34
N GLU A 506 2.16 -2.80 -30.81
CA GLU A 506 2.45 -3.27 -32.16
C GLU A 506 1.76 -2.40 -33.22
N ALA A 507 0.46 -2.13 -33.07
CA ALA A 507 -0.34 -1.35 -34.00
C ALA A 507 0.20 0.08 -34.19
N THR A 508 0.77 0.66 -33.14
CA THR A 508 1.31 2.03 -33.14
C THR A 508 2.82 2.10 -33.37
N GLY A 509 3.51 0.94 -33.40
CA GLY A 509 4.96 0.85 -33.52
C GLY A 509 5.71 1.33 -32.27
N PHE A 510 5.04 1.34 -31.11
CA PHE A 510 5.64 1.67 -29.82
C PHE A 510 6.34 0.42 -29.28
N SER A 511 7.67 0.47 -29.13
CA SER A 511 8.50 -0.71 -28.78
C SER A 511 9.14 -0.62 -27.40
N ASP A 512 9.04 0.54 -26.76
CA ASP A 512 9.64 0.83 -25.46
C ASP A 512 8.50 0.93 -24.44
N TYR A 513 7.94 -0.23 -24.09
CA TYR A 513 6.75 -0.32 -23.23
C TYR A 513 6.85 -1.51 -22.29
N TYR A 514 6.10 -1.42 -21.19
CA TYR A 514 5.80 -2.54 -20.32
C TYR A 514 4.34 -2.92 -20.51
N GLU A 515 4.08 -4.22 -20.49
CA GLU A 515 2.73 -4.75 -20.65
C GLU A 515 1.76 -4.19 -19.61
N ALA A 516 0.51 -3.91 -20.01
CA ALA A 516 -0.57 -3.54 -19.10
C ALA A 516 -1.07 -4.73 -18.27
N SER A 517 -0.18 -5.29 -17.45
CA SER A 517 -0.42 -6.40 -16.54
C SER A 517 0.47 -6.30 -15.29
N TYR A 518 0.18 -7.09 -14.25
CA TYR A 518 1.05 -7.17 -13.06
C TYR A 518 2.41 -7.80 -13.38
N VAL A 519 2.49 -8.61 -14.45
CA VAL A 519 3.76 -9.12 -15.01
C VAL A 519 4.58 -7.96 -15.59
N GLY A 520 3.93 -7.07 -16.35
CA GLY A 520 4.55 -5.83 -16.85
C GLY A 520 4.97 -4.89 -15.72
N MET A 521 4.16 -4.78 -14.65
CA MET A 521 4.54 -4.04 -13.43
C MET A 521 5.78 -4.63 -12.75
N ALA A 522 5.83 -5.95 -12.57
CA ALA A 522 6.98 -6.61 -11.94
C ALA A 522 8.25 -6.40 -12.77
N THR A 523 8.14 -6.51 -14.10
CA THR A 523 9.24 -6.26 -15.03
C THR A 523 9.74 -4.82 -14.96
N ALA A 524 8.84 -3.84 -15.02
CA ALA A 524 9.19 -2.42 -14.90
C ALA A 524 9.87 -2.09 -13.56
N TYR A 525 9.38 -2.67 -12.47
CA TYR A 525 9.96 -2.46 -11.15
C TYR A 525 11.35 -3.11 -11.02
N ARG A 526 11.50 -4.36 -11.50
CA ARG A 526 12.79 -5.06 -11.52
C ARG A 526 13.84 -4.29 -12.32
N GLU A 527 13.52 -3.86 -13.53
CA GLU A 527 14.43 -3.07 -14.37
C GLU A 527 14.75 -1.71 -13.75
N TYR A 528 13.80 -1.07 -13.07
CA TYR A 528 14.07 0.13 -12.27
C TYR A 528 15.13 -0.15 -11.19
N LEU A 529 14.99 -1.23 -10.42
CA LEU A 529 15.97 -1.59 -9.37
C LEU A 529 17.35 -1.97 -9.94
N GLU A 530 17.38 -2.64 -11.11
CA GLU A 530 18.63 -2.94 -11.83
C GLU A 530 19.33 -1.65 -12.30
N ASN A 531 18.57 -0.70 -12.85
CA ASN A 531 19.09 0.59 -13.31
C ASN A 531 19.62 1.46 -12.16
N GLU A 532 18.99 1.39 -10.99
CA GLU A 532 19.49 2.04 -9.75
C GLU A 532 20.67 1.29 -9.13
N GLY A 533 21.03 0.11 -9.63
CA GLY A 533 22.12 -0.72 -9.12
C GLY A 533 21.81 -1.40 -7.78
N ILE A 534 20.51 -1.50 -7.43
CA ILE A 534 20.03 -2.20 -6.23
C ILE A 534 20.01 -3.71 -6.48
N LEU A 535 19.63 -4.13 -7.68
CA LEU A 535 19.65 -5.53 -8.11
C LEU A 535 20.71 -5.74 -9.21
N THR A 536 21.32 -6.92 -9.20
CA THR A 536 22.24 -7.36 -10.24
C THR A 536 21.97 -8.82 -10.56
N ASP A 537 22.03 -9.19 -11.84
CA ASP A 537 21.87 -10.58 -12.26
C ASP A 537 22.88 -11.50 -11.54
N LEU A 538 22.42 -12.68 -11.14
CA LEU A 538 23.27 -13.71 -10.56
C LEU A 538 24.26 -14.23 -11.61
N GLU A 539 25.55 -14.19 -11.28
CA GLU A 539 26.61 -14.75 -12.12
C GLU A 539 27.28 -15.96 -11.46
N ASN A 540 27.72 -16.93 -12.28
CA ASN A 540 28.48 -18.11 -11.83
C ASN A 540 27.78 -18.94 -10.76
N VAL A 541 26.46 -19.11 -10.89
CA VAL A 541 25.64 -19.92 -9.98
C VAL A 541 26.10 -21.38 -9.93
N SER A 542 25.84 -22.04 -8.80
CA SER A 542 26.10 -23.48 -8.61
C SER A 542 25.20 -24.32 -9.54
N ASP A 543 25.59 -25.56 -9.84
CA ASP A 543 24.73 -26.52 -10.57
C ASP A 543 23.42 -26.86 -9.82
N SER A 544 23.32 -26.45 -8.55
CA SER A 544 22.19 -26.71 -7.66
C SER A 544 21.80 -25.46 -6.89
N ILE A 545 20.49 -25.30 -6.63
CA ILE A 545 19.96 -24.19 -5.83
C ILE A 545 20.46 -24.26 -4.38
N PRO A 546 20.56 -23.13 -3.65
CA PRO A 546 20.95 -23.16 -2.26
C PRO A 546 19.89 -23.84 -1.38
N LEU A 547 20.33 -24.62 -0.39
CA LEU A 547 19.51 -25.08 0.74
C LEU A 547 19.87 -24.26 1.98
N TYR A 548 18.89 -23.61 2.59
CA TYR A 548 19.09 -22.89 3.83
C TYR A 548 18.70 -23.74 5.03
N ILE A 549 19.58 -23.82 6.03
CA ILE A 549 19.31 -24.49 7.30
C ILE A 549 19.65 -23.54 8.44
N GLU A 550 18.64 -23.13 9.19
CA GLU A 550 18.84 -22.51 10.50
C GLU A 550 19.02 -23.62 11.54
N SER A 551 20.14 -23.57 12.26
CA SER A 551 20.41 -24.47 13.37
C SER A 551 20.50 -23.71 14.68
N PHE A 552 20.04 -24.36 15.75
CA PHE A 552 20.10 -23.82 17.09
C PHE A 552 21.29 -24.36 17.87
N GLY A 553 22.03 -23.47 18.53
CA GLY A 553 23.27 -23.81 19.22
C GLY A 553 23.03 -24.46 20.58
N CYS A 554 22.66 -23.70 21.59
CA CYS A 554 22.37 -24.23 22.93
C CYS A 554 21.29 -23.44 23.67
N LEU A 555 20.60 -24.10 24.60
CA LEU A 555 19.66 -23.45 25.52
C LEU A 555 20.00 -23.75 26.98
N GLU A 556 19.46 -22.94 27.88
CA GLU A 556 19.57 -23.13 29.32
C GLU A 556 18.62 -24.23 29.81
N ASP A 557 19.12 -25.10 30.70
CA ASP A 557 18.33 -26.13 31.40
C ASP A 557 18.75 -26.20 32.88
N ILE A 558 17.86 -26.68 33.74
CA ILE A 558 18.10 -26.80 35.19
C ILE A 558 18.39 -28.26 35.54
N GLU A 559 19.65 -28.54 35.90
CA GLU A 559 20.06 -29.86 36.39
C GLU A 559 20.22 -29.91 37.92
N ARG A 560 20.06 -31.10 38.52
CA ARG A 560 20.28 -31.30 39.95
C ARG A 560 21.67 -31.85 40.25
N ILE A 561 22.58 -30.97 40.66
CA ILE A 561 23.90 -31.35 41.16
C ILE A 561 23.85 -31.44 42.69
N LEU A 562 24.01 -32.65 43.25
CA LEU A 562 23.89 -32.89 44.69
C LEU A 562 22.56 -32.39 45.30
N SER A 563 21.45 -32.51 44.55
CA SER A 563 20.11 -31.97 44.90
C SER A 563 19.98 -30.44 44.90
N ILE A 564 20.99 -29.72 44.43
CA ILE A 564 20.93 -28.27 44.20
C ILE A 564 20.60 -28.06 42.72
N PRO A 565 19.54 -27.31 42.38
CA PRO A 565 19.28 -26.90 41.00
C PRO A 565 20.41 -25.97 40.54
N VAL A 566 21.02 -26.29 39.40
CA VAL A 566 22.09 -25.51 38.77
C VAL A 566 21.72 -25.34 37.30
N GLU A 567 21.78 -24.10 36.83
CA GLU A 567 21.60 -23.73 35.43
C GLU A 567 22.82 -24.19 34.63
N VAL A 568 22.57 -24.92 33.55
CA VAL A 568 23.58 -25.44 32.62
C VAL A 568 23.12 -25.22 31.20
N LEU A 569 24.06 -24.85 30.31
CA LEU A 569 23.78 -24.81 28.88
C LEU A 569 23.82 -26.23 28.30
N LYS A 570 22.78 -26.60 27.57
CA LYS A 570 22.69 -27.85 26.82
C LYS A 570 22.74 -27.57 25.31
N PRO A 571 23.67 -28.22 24.58
CA PRO A 571 23.75 -28.04 23.14
C PRO A 571 22.56 -28.68 22.44
N LEU A 572 21.88 -27.92 21.58
CA LEU A 572 20.93 -28.39 20.59
C LEU A 572 21.66 -28.87 19.32
N THR A 573 22.69 -28.14 18.92
CA THR A 573 23.58 -28.49 17.81
C THR A 573 24.99 -27.96 18.11
N THR A 574 26.01 -28.80 17.92
CA THR A 574 27.42 -28.40 18.02
C THR A 574 28.05 -28.21 16.64
N PHE A 575 29.23 -27.59 16.57
CA PHE A 575 29.96 -27.47 15.30
C PHE A 575 30.32 -28.82 14.67
N GLU A 576 30.58 -29.86 15.47
CA GLU A 576 30.79 -31.22 14.96
C GLU A 576 29.50 -31.85 14.43
N ASP A 577 28.36 -31.53 15.05
CA ASP A 577 27.06 -31.99 14.55
C ASP A 577 26.74 -31.35 13.20
N LEU A 578 27.08 -30.06 12.99
CA LEU A 578 26.94 -29.40 11.69
C LEU A 578 27.81 -30.05 10.61
N LYS A 579 29.06 -30.41 10.92
CA LYS A 579 29.92 -31.18 9.99
C LYS A 579 29.27 -32.51 9.62
N SER A 580 28.66 -33.18 10.60
CA SER A 580 27.97 -34.46 10.41
C SER A 580 26.68 -34.31 9.60
N MET A 581 25.92 -33.24 9.82
CA MET A 581 24.73 -32.88 9.06
C MET A 581 25.08 -32.62 7.60
N TYR A 582 26.08 -31.76 7.35
CA TYR A 582 26.59 -31.48 6.01
C TYR A 582 27.06 -32.77 5.32
N THR A 583 27.81 -33.63 6.01
CA THR A 583 28.32 -34.88 5.42
C THR A 583 27.17 -35.78 4.96
N GLN A 584 26.12 -35.95 5.78
CA GLN A 584 24.95 -36.76 5.41
C GLN A 584 24.20 -36.19 4.20
N LEU A 585 23.95 -34.88 4.19
CA LEU A 585 23.29 -34.21 3.07
C LEU A 585 24.14 -34.25 1.78
N SER A 586 25.45 -34.08 1.89
CA SER A 586 26.39 -34.19 0.78
C SER A 586 26.44 -35.61 0.21
N GLU A 587 26.39 -36.64 1.05
CA GLU A 587 26.27 -38.04 0.62
C GLU A 587 24.94 -38.32 -0.11
N ALA A 588 23.89 -37.53 0.18
CA ALA A 588 22.61 -37.55 -0.54
C ALA A 588 22.59 -36.66 -1.80
N GLY A 589 23.70 -36.00 -2.16
CA GLY A 589 23.83 -35.16 -3.36
C GLY A 589 23.60 -33.66 -3.12
N ILE A 590 23.28 -33.24 -1.90
CA ILE A 590 22.98 -31.86 -1.55
C ILE A 590 24.26 -31.19 -1.02
N THR A 591 24.85 -30.30 -1.83
CA THR A 591 26.17 -29.71 -1.54
C THR A 591 26.16 -28.19 -1.40
N ASN A 592 25.24 -27.49 -2.07
CA ASN A 592 25.04 -26.05 -1.95
C ASN A 592 24.19 -25.74 -0.71
N ILE A 593 24.82 -25.68 0.47
CA ILE A 593 24.12 -25.52 1.76
C ILE A 593 24.61 -24.23 2.43
N ASN A 594 23.68 -23.47 3.02
CA ASN A 594 23.95 -22.28 3.82
C ASN A 594 23.39 -22.47 5.23
N PHE A 595 24.26 -22.43 6.24
CA PHE A 595 23.87 -22.57 7.63
C PHE A 595 23.71 -21.21 8.33
N LYS A 596 22.50 -20.89 8.80
CA LYS A 596 22.25 -19.80 9.77
C LYS A 596 22.42 -20.36 11.18
N LEU A 597 23.30 -19.77 11.98
CA LEU A 597 23.66 -20.29 13.31
C LEU A 597 23.07 -19.42 14.42
N THR A 598 21.85 -19.76 14.85
CA THR A 598 21.12 -19.01 15.89
C THR A 598 21.42 -19.58 17.28
N GLY A 599 21.72 -18.71 18.24
CA GLY A 599 21.96 -19.11 19.63
C GLY A 599 23.20 -19.99 19.85
N PHE A 600 24.27 -19.78 19.08
CA PHE A 600 25.58 -20.43 19.28
C PHE A 600 26.55 -19.64 20.17
N ALA A 601 26.30 -18.34 20.32
CA ALA A 601 27.15 -17.42 21.06
C ALA A 601 26.37 -16.74 22.20
N ASN A 602 27.10 -16.06 23.07
CA ASN A 602 26.57 -15.00 23.94
C ASN A 602 25.38 -15.40 24.83
N GLY A 603 25.35 -16.62 25.37
CA GLY A 603 24.25 -17.11 26.21
C GLY A 603 23.32 -18.12 25.54
N GLY A 604 23.51 -18.41 24.25
CA GLY A 604 22.73 -19.40 23.53
C GLY A 604 21.43 -18.82 22.96
N MET A 605 20.34 -19.58 22.98
CA MET A 605 19.03 -19.13 22.47
C MET A 605 18.47 -17.90 23.20
N ASN A 606 18.87 -17.68 24.45
CA ASN A 606 18.60 -16.45 25.20
C ASN A 606 19.83 -15.54 25.13
N ASP A 607 20.10 -15.02 23.94
CA ASP A 607 21.34 -14.31 23.65
C ASP A 607 21.41 -12.93 24.32
N THR A 608 22.65 -12.51 24.56
CA THR A 608 22.98 -11.15 24.95
C THR A 608 23.31 -10.30 23.73
N SER A 609 23.21 -8.98 23.88
CA SER A 609 23.40 -8.03 22.78
C SER A 609 24.64 -8.29 21.91
N ALA A 610 24.54 -8.02 20.61
CA ALA A 610 25.63 -8.07 19.63
C ALA A 610 26.70 -6.98 19.86
N TYR A 611 27.38 -7.04 21.00
CA TYR A 611 28.44 -6.11 21.43
C TYR A 611 29.81 -6.79 21.48
N ASN A 612 29.84 -8.08 21.78
CA ASN A 612 31.03 -8.94 21.80
C ASN A 612 30.70 -10.26 21.10
N VAL A 613 31.71 -11.07 20.77
CA VAL A 613 31.49 -12.40 20.19
C VAL A 613 32.17 -13.49 20.99
N LYS A 614 31.35 -14.32 21.64
CA LYS A 614 31.82 -15.49 22.39
C LYS A 614 30.95 -16.71 22.13
N PHE A 615 31.44 -17.60 21.28
CA PHE A 615 30.81 -18.90 21.05
C PHE A 615 30.84 -19.76 22.31
N GLU A 616 29.74 -20.46 22.57
CA GLU A 616 29.57 -21.21 23.79
C GLU A 616 30.44 -22.47 23.82
N LYS A 617 31.02 -22.77 24.99
CA LYS A 617 31.96 -23.91 25.11
C LYS A 617 31.27 -25.25 24.86
N VAL A 618 29.98 -25.34 25.15
CA VAL A 618 29.19 -26.57 24.95
C VAL A 618 28.94 -26.89 23.48
N VAL A 619 29.02 -25.89 22.58
CA VAL A 619 28.93 -26.09 21.13
C VAL A 619 30.29 -26.17 20.42
N GLY A 620 31.38 -25.84 21.14
CA GLY A 620 32.77 -25.97 20.68
C GLY A 620 33.64 -24.72 20.92
N GLY A 621 33.04 -23.59 21.31
CA GLY A 621 33.74 -22.32 21.53
C GLY A 621 34.37 -21.72 20.27
N ASN A 622 35.09 -20.61 20.43
CA ASN A 622 35.71 -19.88 19.31
C ASN A 622 36.70 -20.74 18.50
N ASP A 623 37.45 -21.64 19.17
CA ASP A 623 38.34 -22.58 18.49
C ASP A 623 37.55 -23.56 17.60
N GLY A 624 36.43 -24.10 18.11
CA GLY A 624 35.55 -24.99 17.35
C GLY A 624 34.87 -24.28 16.17
N PHE A 625 34.47 -23.01 16.35
CA PHE A 625 33.92 -22.19 15.27
C PHE A 625 34.95 -21.96 14.16
N THR A 626 36.18 -21.58 14.51
CA THR A 626 37.25 -21.34 13.53
C THR A 626 37.59 -22.62 12.74
N GLU A 627 37.56 -23.78 13.42
CA GLU A 627 37.73 -25.07 12.75
C GLU A 627 36.54 -25.39 11.83
N PHE A 628 35.31 -25.10 12.24
CA PHE A 628 34.12 -25.29 11.42
C PHE A 628 34.13 -24.40 10.17
N VAL A 629 34.50 -23.13 10.31
CA VAL A 629 34.69 -22.22 9.18
C VAL A 629 35.76 -22.75 8.21
N SER A 630 36.89 -23.24 8.73
CA SER A 630 37.94 -23.83 7.87
C SER A 630 37.44 -25.08 7.13
N TYR A 631 36.60 -25.89 7.78
CA TYR A 631 35.94 -27.04 7.17
C TYR A 631 34.93 -26.60 6.10
N ALA A 632 34.14 -25.57 6.37
CA ALA A 632 33.17 -25.00 5.44
C ALA A 632 33.83 -24.44 4.19
N GLN A 633 34.90 -23.66 4.33
CA GLN A 633 35.72 -23.17 3.21
C GLN A 633 36.30 -24.31 2.36
N SER A 634 36.71 -25.40 3.00
CA SER A 634 37.28 -26.57 2.29
C SER A 634 36.24 -27.38 1.51
N ASN A 635 34.97 -27.31 1.92
CA ASN A 635 33.86 -28.03 1.31
C ASN A 635 32.88 -27.11 0.56
N ASN A 636 33.16 -25.81 0.50
CA ASN A 636 32.42 -24.79 -0.23
C ASN A 636 30.93 -24.68 0.15
N PHE A 637 30.64 -24.57 1.46
CA PHE A 637 29.29 -24.27 1.96
C PHE A 637 29.28 -23.03 2.87
N GLY A 638 28.16 -22.34 2.98
CA GLY A 638 28.04 -21.06 3.68
C GLY A 638 27.78 -21.20 5.18
N VAL A 639 28.32 -20.26 5.96
CA VAL A 639 28.19 -20.22 7.44
C VAL A 639 27.92 -18.79 7.88
N TYR A 640 26.75 -18.59 8.49
CA TYR A 640 26.21 -17.28 8.88
C TYR A 640 25.80 -17.32 10.36
N PRO A 641 26.72 -17.03 11.28
CA PRO A 641 26.37 -16.73 12.67
C PRO A 641 25.31 -15.63 12.73
N ASP A 642 24.24 -15.87 13.49
CA ASP A 642 23.13 -14.93 13.62
C ASP A 642 23.36 -13.99 14.80
N PHE A 643 23.29 -12.68 14.54
CA PHE A 643 23.36 -11.63 15.55
C PHE A 643 22.36 -10.53 15.22
N ASP A 644 21.49 -10.21 16.19
CA ASP A 644 20.52 -9.13 16.04
C ASP A 644 21.06 -7.82 16.65
N PHE A 645 21.12 -6.77 15.83
CA PHE A 645 21.51 -5.41 16.24
C PHE A 645 20.30 -4.52 16.57
N ALA A 646 19.13 -4.83 16.02
CA ALA A 646 17.90 -4.09 16.23
C ALA A 646 17.18 -4.49 17.52
N ASN A 647 17.38 -5.73 17.98
CA ASN A 647 16.71 -6.27 19.15
C ASN A 647 17.68 -7.01 20.09
N ILE A 648 17.46 -6.89 21.40
CA ILE A 648 18.27 -7.53 22.44
C ILE A 648 17.36 -8.37 23.34
N GLY A 649 17.58 -9.69 23.39
CA GLY A 649 16.87 -10.59 24.31
C GLY A 649 17.22 -10.29 25.77
N MET A 650 18.46 -10.59 26.17
CA MET A 650 18.96 -10.35 27.53
C MET A 650 20.22 -9.47 27.52
N PHE A 651 20.62 -8.94 28.68
CA PHE A 651 21.94 -8.33 28.82
C PHE A 651 22.45 -8.45 30.27
N GLU A 652 23.75 -8.65 30.40
CA GLU A 652 24.48 -8.75 31.65
C GLU A 652 25.38 -7.51 31.89
N MET A 653 26.12 -7.54 32.99
CA MET A 653 27.16 -6.55 33.23
C MET A 653 28.29 -6.75 32.21
N PHE A 654 28.70 -5.66 31.55
CA PHE A 654 29.77 -5.60 30.52
C PHE A 654 29.37 -5.91 29.07
N ASP A 655 28.09 -6.13 28.77
CA ASP A 655 27.61 -6.29 27.38
C ASP A 655 27.41 -4.97 26.64
N GLY A 656 28.04 -3.88 27.09
CA GLY A 656 27.95 -2.58 26.43
C GLY A 656 26.56 -1.90 26.49
N VAL A 657 25.51 -2.56 27.02
CA VAL A 657 24.14 -2.03 27.05
C VAL A 657 23.93 -1.00 28.15
N SER A 658 23.32 0.13 27.79
CA SER A 658 22.72 1.07 28.73
C SER A 658 21.29 1.36 28.30
N MET A 659 20.31 0.82 29.05
CA MET A 659 18.89 0.98 28.70
C MET A 659 18.53 2.43 28.35
N ARG A 660 18.98 3.38 29.18
CA ARG A 660 18.70 4.80 29.00
C ARG A 660 19.27 5.39 27.70
N LYS A 661 20.42 4.91 27.25
CA LYS A 661 21.14 5.49 26.11
C LYS A 661 20.88 4.75 24.80
N HIS A 662 20.65 3.44 24.87
CA HIS A 662 20.73 2.56 23.71
C HIS A 662 19.39 1.96 23.31
N LEU A 663 18.38 1.96 24.19
CA LEU A 663 17.06 1.42 23.85
C LEU A 663 16.12 2.53 23.36
N ILE A 664 15.25 2.15 22.44
CA ILE A 664 14.18 2.97 21.91
C ILE A 664 13.30 3.45 23.05
N LYS A 665 12.86 4.71 22.94
CA LYS A 665 11.85 5.27 23.84
C LYS A 665 10.56 5.50 23.06
N THR A 666 9.46 5.03 23.64
CA THR A 666 8.11 5.42 23.23
C THR A 666 7.87 6.90 23.56
N MET A 667 6.79 7.48 23.05
CA MET A 667 6.48 8.91 23.23
C MET A 667 6.18 9.30 24.68
N ASP A 668 5.76 8.35 25.51
CA ASP A 668 5.63 8.53 26.96
C ASP A 668 6.91 8.18 27.74
N ASN A 669 8.03 7.98 27.03
CA ASN A 669 9.37 7.76 27.55
C ASN A 669 9.53 6.41 28.31
N ARG A 670 8.86 5.36 27.83
CA ARG A 670 9.09 3.96 28.25
C ARG A 670 9.99 3.26 27.23
N TYR A 671 10.71 2.23 27.68
CA TYR A 671 11.41 1.34 26.76
C TYR A 671 10.40 0.42 26.09
N THR A 672 10.61 0.13 24.81
CA THR A 672 9.77 -0.80 24.06
C THR A 672 10.51 -2.09 23.75
N SER A 673 9.74 -3.10 23.35
CA SER A 673 10.21 -4.40 22.91
C SER A 673 9.54 -4.75 21.60
N LYS A 674 10.19 -5.61 20.81
CA LYS A 674 9.52 -6.31 19.72
C LYS A 674 8.33 -7.08 20.28
N ARG A 675 7.22 -7.05 19.56
CA ARG A 675 5.96 -7.72 19.95
C ARG A 675 5.52 -8.65 18.84
N TYR A 676 5.44 -9.94 19.15
CA TYR A 676 4.91 -10.95 18.23
C TYR A 676 3.44 -11.17 18.53
N TYR A 677 2.59 -11.13 17.50
CA TYR A 677 1.17 -11.40 17.67
C TYR A 677 0.92 -12.89 17.45
N ASP A 678 0.43 -13.57 18.49
CA ASP A 678 0.01 -14.96 18.40
C ASP A 678 -1.45 -15.01 17.91
N SER A 679 -1.64 -15.53 16.70
CA SER A 679 -2.95 -15.69 16.05
C SER A 679 -3.85 -16.69 16.77
N THR A 680 -3.27 -17.69 17.46
CA THR A 680 -3.98 -18.71 18.23
C THR A 680 -4.49 -18.15 19.56
N LEU A 681 -3.64 -17.39 20.26
CA LEU A 681 -4.00 -16.75 21.53
C LEU A 681 -4.77 -15.44 21.34
N GLN A 682 -4.79 -14.90 20.12
CA GLN A 682 -5.32 -13.57 19.77
C GLN A 682 -4.75 -12.48 20.69
N SER A 683 -3.45 -12.59 20.97
CA SER A 683 -2.75 -11.68 21.89
C SER A 683 -1.28 -11.60 21.53
N TYR A 684 -0.63 -10.50 21.91
CA TYR A 684 0.82 -10.41 21.78
C TYR A 684 1.51 -11.35 22.77
N GLU A 685 2.51 -12.09 22.29
CA GLU A 685 3.36 -12.96 23.09
C GLU A 685 4.04 -12.19 24.22
N ARG A 686 4.33 -12.89 25.31
CA ARG A 686 5.01 -12.31 26.48
C ARG A 686 6.55 -12.34 26.36
N GLY A 687 7.09 -12.80 25.23
CA GLY A 687 8.52 -12.76 24.93
C GLY A 687 9.03 -11.33 24.93
N TYR A 688 10.26 -11.13 25.41
CA TYR A 688 10.80 -9.80 25.67
C TYR A 688 12.14 -9.62 24.94
N SER A 689 12.09 -9.06 23.74
CA SER A 689 13.30 -8.58 23.05
C SER A 689 13.26 -7.06 22.95
N LEU A 690 14.19 -6.40 23.64
CA LEU A 690 14.27 -4.95 23.76
C LEU A 690 14.71 -4.32 22.45
N ALA A 691 13.95 -3.34 21.96
CA ALA A 691 14.29 -2.66 20.72
C ALA A 691 15.41 -1.62 20.94
N VAL A 692 16.44 -1.69 20.10
CA VAL A 692 17.64 -0.85 20.14
C VAL A 692 17.43 0.38 19.26
N SER A 693 17.88 1.54 19.74
CA SER A 693 17.83 2.78 18.97
C SER A 693 18.77 2.67 17.76
N PRO A 694 18.30 2.88 16.52
CA PRO A 694 19.15 2.79 15.34
C PRO A 694 20.36 3.72 15.38
N SER A 695 20.22 4.87 16.04
CA SER A 695 21.30 5.86 16.22
C SER A 695 22.54 5.35 16.97
N VAL A 696 22.47 4.17 17.61
CA VAL A 696 23.59 3.57 18.35
C VAL A 696 24.07 2.23 17.78
N TYR A 697 23.58 1.83 16.61
CA TYR A 697 24.02 0.60 15.93
C TYR A 697 25.55 0.55 15.73
N ASP A 698 26.14 1.63 15.24
CA ASP A 698 27.60 1.80 15.09
C ASP A 698 28.38 1.52 16.40
N TYR A 699 27.85 1.96 17.55
CA TYR A 699 28.50 1.71 18.84
C TYR A 699 28.59 0.22 19.20
N PHE A 700 27.55 -0.55 18.89
CA PHE A 700 27.54 -2.00 19.09
C PHE A 700 28.44 -2.69 18.06
N TYR A 701 28.30 -2.30 16.80
CA TYR A 701 29.01 -2.92 15.70
C TYR A 701 30.53 -2.76 15.77
N GLU A 702 31.04 -1.56 16.09
CA GLU A 702 32.47 -1.31 16.19
C GLU A 702 33.16 -2.21 17.23
N HIS A 703 32.49 -2.50 18.36
CA HIS A 703 33.03 -3.44 19.35
C HIS A 703 32.85 -4.89 18.92
N PHE A 704 31.69 -5.24 18.36
CA PHE A 704 31.41 -6.57 17.82
C PHE A 704 32.47 -7.00 16.79
N LYS A 705 32.79 -6.09 15.86
CA LYS A 705 33.75 -6.30 14.78
C LYS A 705 35.16 -6.60 15.27
N GLU A 706 35.60 -5.99 16.38
CA GLU A 706 36.92 -6.26 16.99
C GLU A 706 37.08 -7.74 17.35
N ASP A 707 36.04 -8.35 17.94
CA ASP A 707 36.06 -9.76 18.34
C ASP A 707 35.79 -10.69 17.15
N TYR A 708 34.82 -10.35 16.30
CA TYR A 708 34.35 -11.24 15.23
C TYR A 708 35.40 -11.40 14.12
N SER A 709 36.10 -10.33 13.75
CA SER A 709 37.13 -10.36 12.70
C SER A 709 38.27 -11.33 13.02
N ASP A 710 38.61 -11.48 14.31
CA ASP A 710 39.67 -12.40 14.76
C ASP A 710 39.30 -13.89 14.55
N LEU A 711 38.03 -14.19 14.30
CA LEU A 711 37.52 -15.55 14.07
C LEU A 711 37.49 -15.94 12.59
N SER A 712 37.95 -15.05 11.70
CA SER A 712 37.98 -15.27 10.23
C SER A 712 36.63 -15.74 9.65
N PRO A 713 35.52 -15.04 9.93
CA PRO A 713 34.17 -15.47 9.54
C PRO A 713 33.98 -15.53 8.02
N MET A 714 33.04 -16.36 7.57
CA MET A 714 32.66 -16.47 6.14
C MET A 714 31.53 -15.54 5.73
N GLY A 715 30.73 -15.09 6.69
CA GLY A 715 29.54 -14.28 6.49
C GLY A 715 28.91 -13.94 7.82
N LEU A 716 27.80 -13.21 7.78
CA LEU A 716 27.04 -12.79 8.97
C LEU A 716 25.55 -12.81 8.65
N SER A 717 24.75 -13.40 9.53
CA SER A 717 23.31 -13.16 9.52
C SER A 717 23.03 -12.02 10.49
N VAL A 718 22.39 -10.96 9.99
CA VAL A 718 22.04 -9.76 10.79
C VAL A 718 20.58 -9.78 11.26
N SER A 719 19.98 -10.97 11.21
CA SER A 719 18.65 -11.26 11.74
C SER A 719 17.62 -10.24 11.24
N THR A 720 17.08 -9.41 12.14
CA THR A 720 15.93 -8.54 11.87
C THR A 720 16.27 -7.18 11.25
N LEU A 721 17.53 -6.86 10.92
CA LEU A 721 17.86 -5.59 10.24
C LEU A 721 17.21 -5.46 8.85
N GLY A 722 16.84 -6.56 8.20
CA GLY A 722 16.07 -6.56 6.96
C GLY A 722 14.56 -6.41 7.14
N THR A 723 14.06 -6.38 8.38
CA THR A 723 12.62 -6.32 8.70
C THR A 723 12.24 -5.13 9.60
N ASP A 724 13.00 -4.88 10.67
CA ASP A 724 12.57 -4.06 11.78
C ASP A 724 13.07 -2.62 11.63
N LEU A 725 12.19 -1.74 11.17
CA LEU A 725 12.47 -0.31 11.00
C LEU A 725 11.70 0.53 12.02
N ASN A 726 12.29 0.72 13.21
CA ASN A 726 11.62 1.38 14.33
C ASN A 726 12.04 2.85 14.48
N SER A 727 11.11 3.73 14.85
CA SER A 727 11.41 5.10 15.29
C SER A 727 12.03 5.12 16.69
N ASP A 728 12.55 6.27 17.13
CA ASP A 728 12.92 6.51 18.53
C ASP A 728 12.41 7.87 18.98
N PHE A 729 11.55 7.90 19.99
CA PHE A 729 10.93 9.12 20.49
C PHE A 729 11.62 9.67 21.74
N ASP A 730 12.94 9.48 21.87
CA ASP A 730 13.73 10.13 22.92
C ASP A 730 13.50 11.64 22.93
N LYS A 731 13.20 12.19 24.12
CA LYS A 731 12.83 13.61 24.29
C LYS A 731 13.93 14.60 23.93
N LYS A 732 15.19 14.15 23.81
CA LYS A 732 16.32 15.01 23.43
C LYS A 732 16.64 14.91 21.96
N GLU A 733 16.64 13.70 21.43
CA GLU A 733 17.02 13.39 20.06
C GLU A 733 16.03 12.37 19.50
N PRO A 734 14.82 12.80 19.10
CA PRO A 734 13.87 11.91 18.45
C PRO A 734 14.32 11.61 17.01
N TYR A 735 13.92 10.45 16.49
CA TYR A 735 14.19 9.93 15.16
C TYR A 735 12.90 9.31 14.60
N ASN A 736 12.54 9.67 13.37
CA ASN A 736 11.45 9.02 12.63
C ASN A 736 11.99 7.86 11.78
N ARG A 737 11.11 7.10 11.13
CA ARG A 737 11.50 5.92 10.33
C ARG A 737 12.45 6.22 9.16
N GLU A 738 12.42 7.42 8.57
CA GLU A 738 13.39 7.79 7.53
C GLU A 738 14.78 8.02 8.14
N ASP A 739 14.87 8.65 9.32
CA ASP A 739 16.15 8.75 10.04
C ASP A 739 16.67 7.36 10.42
N SER A 740 15.79 6.48 10.89
CA SER A 740 16.13 5.10 11.21
C SER A 740 16.61 4.31 9.99
N LYS A 741 16.01 4.57 8.82
CA LYS A 741 16.41 3.93 7.55
C LYS A 741 17.86 4.30 7.23
N GLU A 742 18.24 5.57 7.34
CA GLU A 742 19.62 6.03 7.13
C GLU A 742 20.60 5.30 8.07
N PHE A 743 20.32 5.24 9.38
CA PHE A 743 21.19 4.53 10.33
C PHE A 743 21.31 3.03 10.04
N THR A 744 20.21 2.38 9.65
CA THR A 744 20.21 0.96 9.30
C THR A 744 21.00 0.70 8.02
N THR A 745 20.83 1.53 6.98
CA THR A 745 21.58 1.38 5.74
C THR A 745 23.08 1.65 5.92
N ASP A 746 23.44 2.60 6.79
CA ASP A 746 24.85 2.86 7.13
C ASP A 746 25.49 1.62 7.79
N LEU A 747 24.80 1.01 8.77
CA LEU A 747 25.29 -0.22 9.39
C LEU A 747 25.39 -1.38 8.38
N LEU A 748 24.37 -1.59 7.55
CA LEU A 748 24.37 -2.65 6.54
C LEU A 748 25.52 -2.48 5.53
N ALA A 749 25.80 -1.24 5.10
CA ALA A 749 26.92 -0.93 4.22
C ALA A 749 28.28 -1.25 4.86
N ASP A 750 28.46 -0.93 6.14
CA ASP A 750 29.68 -1.27 6.87
C ASP A 750 29.86 -2.80 7.01
N ILE A 751 28.77 -3.51 7.32
CA ILE A 751 28.74 -4.98 7.41
C ILE A 751 29.08 -5.65 6.08
N GLU A 752 28.46 -5.21 4.98
CA GLU A 752 28.74 -5.71 3.64
C GLU A 752 30.21 -5.48 3.28
N THR A 753 30.74 -4.28 3.54
CA THR A 753 32.14 -3.95 3.26
C THR A 753 33.11 -4.87 4.00
N ASP A 754 32.80 -5.25 5.24
CA ASP A 754 33.67 -6.05 6.10
C ASP A 754 33.62 -7.55 5.82
N TYR A 755 32.45 -8.10 5.48
CA TYR A 755 32.24 -9.54 5.36
C TYR A 755 31.85 -10.04 3.96
N GLN A 756 31.33 -9.17 3.07
CA GLN A 756 30.94 -9.46 1.68
C GLN A 756 29.92 -10.59 1.48
N ASN A 757 29.33 -11.09 2.56
CA ASN A 757 28.38 -12.19 2.51
C ASN A 757 27.40 -12.08 3.68
N VAL A 758 26.28 -11.40 3.41
CA VAL A 758 25.31 -10.99 4.43
C VAL A 758 23.99 -11.71 4.20
N MET A 759 23.47 -12.31 5.28
CA MET A 759 22.15 -12.90 5.32
C MET A 759 21.20 -12.01 6.12
N ILE A 760 20.00 -11.77 5.58
CA ILE A 760 18.95 -10.98 6.23
C ILE A 760 17.64 -11.77 6.29
N ASP A 761 16.81 -11.46 7.28
CA ASP A 761 15.41 -11.90 7.28
C ASP A 761 14.53 -10.90 6.49
N GLY A 762 13.52 -11.42 5.78
CA GLY A 762 12.46 -10.67 5.13
C GLY A 762 12.81 -10.00 3.80
N GLY A 763 13.70 -9.01 3.81
CA GLY A 763 14.10 -8.27 2.61
C GLY A 763 13.26 -7.02 2.32
N ASN A 764 13.16 -6.09 3.28
CA ASN A 764 12.69 -4.73 2.96
C ASN A 764 13.62 -4.07 1.93
N LEU A 765 13.07 -3.27 1.00
CA LEU A 765 13.84 -2.68 -0.11
C LEU A 765 15.16 -2.03 0.32
N TYR A 766 15.18 -1.26 1.42
CA TYR A 766 16.38 -0.56 1.90
C TYR A 766 17.56 -1.49 2.23
N SER A 767 17.29 -2.78 2.46
CA SER A 767 18.30 -3.77 2.86
C SER A 767 18.85 -4.59 1.68
N LEU A 768 18.13 -4.63 0.54
CA LEU A 768 18.51 -5.44 -0.62
C LEU A 768 19.91 -5.14 -1.18
N PRO A 769 20.38 -3.88 -1.27
CA PRO A 769 21.71 -3.57 -1.81
C PRO A 769 22.88 -4.18 -1.03
N TYR A 770 22.63 -4.66 0.19
CA TYR A 770 23.66 -5.11 1.14
C TYR A 770 23.52 -6.59 1.49
N ALA A 771 22.63 -7.32 0.83
CA ALA A 771 22.31 -8.71 1.16
C ALA A 771 22.69 -9.64 0.01
N ASP A 772 23.24 -10.81 0.35
CA ASP A 772 23.54 -11.89 -0.58
C ASP A 772 22.50 -13.00 -0.48
N HIS A 773 21.91 -13.15 0.71
CA HIS A 773 20.92 -14.16 1.05
C HIS A 773 19.75 -13.55 1.81
N ILE A 774 18.53 -13.83 1.36
CA ILE A 774 17.31 -13.38 2.04
C ILE A 774 16.50 -14.62 2.42
N ILE A 775 16.19 -14.77 3.70
CA ILE A 775 15.31 -15.85 4.16
C ILE A 775 14.04 -15.25 4.78
N ASN A 776 12.99 -16.04 4.96
CA ASN A 776 11.69 -15.56 5.44
C ASN A 776 11.08 -14.48 4.53
N VAL A 777 11.29 -14.58 3.22
CA VAL A 777 10.53 -13.81 2.22
C VAL A 777 9.08 -14.31 2.21
N SER A 778 8.11 -13.41 2.21
CA SER A 778 6.70 -13.78 2.04
C SER A 778 6.47 -14.22 0.60
N LEU A 779 6.21 -15.50 0.37
CA LEU A 779 5.93 -16.08 -0.97
C LEU A 779 4.43 -16.10 -1.31
N ASP A 780 3.60 -15.61 -0.40
CA ASP A 780 2.13 -15.51 -0.51
C ASP A 780 1.68 -14.14 0.01
N SER A 781 0.38 -13.87 -0.01
CA SER A 781 -0.22 -12.64 0.51
C SER A 781 -0.99 -12.84 1.82
N SER A 782 -1.52 -11.74 2.37
CA SER A 782 -2.39 -11.78 3.56
C SER A 782 -3.74 -12.47 3.31
N ARG A 783 -4.11 -12.71 2.04
CA ARG A 783 -5.41 -13.27 1.63
C ARG A 783 -6.60 -12.55 2.27
N PHE A 784 -6.61 -11.21 2.15
CA PHE A 784 -7.72 -10.40 2.67
C PHE A 784 -9.07 -10.89 2.14
N SER A 785 -10.12 -10.71 2.94
CA SER A 785 -11.48 -10.94 2.44
C SER A 785 -11.75 -9.96 1.29
N ASN A 786 -12.19 -10.49 0.15
CA ASN A 786 -12.36 -9.77 -1.13
C ASN A 786 -11.05 -9.34 -1.82
N ALA A 787 -9.87 -9.82 -1.38
CA ALA A 787 -8.74 -9.94 -2.28
C ALA A 787 -8.98 -11.10 -3.25
N SER A 788 -8.58 -10.91 -4.50
CA SER A 788 -8.87 -11.81 -5.60
C SER A 788 -7.84 -12.93 -5.67
N GLU A 789 -6.59 -12.56 -5.94
CA GLU A 789 -5.48 -13.51 -6.03
C GLU A 789 -4.21 -12.98 -5.35
N ALA A 790 -3.37 -13.91 -4.91
CA ALA A 790 -1.97 -13.65 -4.60
C ALA A 790 -1.12 -13.92 -5.84
N VAL A 791 -0.15 -13.04 -6.12
CA VAL A 791 0.74 -13.15 -7.29
C VAL A 791 2.21 -13.22 -6.86
N PRO A 792 3.10 -13.87 -7.62
CA PRO A 792 4.52 -13.99 -7.27
C PRO A 792 5.31 -12.70 -7.55
N PHE A 793 4.76 -11.51 -7.30
CA PHE A 793 5.39 -10.25 -7.70
C PHE A 793 6.77 -10.06 -7.05
N MET A 794 6.94 -10.39 -5.77
CA MET A 794 8.25 -10.42 -5.12
C MET A 794 9.21 -11.41 -5.79
N GLY A 795 8.74 -12.63 -6.09
CA GLY A 795 9.52 -13.64 -6.82
C GLY A 795 9.96 -13.17 -8.21
N MET A 796 9.05 -12.57 -8.97
CA MET A 796 9.33 -12.02 -10.30
C MET A 796 10.37 -10.88 -10.26
N VAL A 797 10.39 -10.10 -9.18
CA VAL A 797 11.36 -9.01 -8.99
C VAL A 797 12.74 -9.54 -8.58
N LEU A 798 12.81 -10.54 -7.70
CA LEU A 798 14.07 -11.02 -7.12
C LEU A 798 14.73 -12.17 -7.90
N HIS A 799 13.94 -13.05 -8.52
CA HIS A 799 14.46 -14.28 -9.13
C HIS A 799 15.38 -14.00 -10.31
N GLY A 800 16.53 -14.68 -10.33
CA GLY A 800 17.62 -14.41 -11.26
C GLY A 800 18.57 -13.29 -10.82
N SER A 801 18.24 -12.50 -9.78
CA SER A 801 19.10 -11.43 -9.23
C SER A 801 19.56 -11.67 -7.79
N MET A 802 18.76 -12.37 -6.98
CA MET A 802 19.06 -12.58 -5.55
C MET A 802 18.84 -14.03 -5.16
N ASN A 803 19.66 -14.55 -4.23
CA ASN A 803 19.37 -15.83 -3.60
C ASN A 803 18.39 -15.62 -2.44
N PHE A 804 17.21 -16.20 -2.51
CA PHE A 804 16.22 -16.05 -1.45
C PHE A 804 15.41 -17.33 -1.19
N ALA A 805 14.82 -17.38 0.00
CA ALA A 805 13.95 -18.46 0.44
C ALA A 805 12.74 -17.93 1.20
N GLY A 806 11.66 -18.72 1.18
CA GLY A 806 10.45 -18.47 1.94
C GLY A 806 10.62 -18.69 3.45
N THR A 807 9.51 -18.98 4.12
CA THR A 807 9.54 -19.38 5.54
C THR A 807 10.07 -20.80 5.72
N ALA A 808 10.44 -21.16 6.95
CA ALA A 808 10.94 -22.50 7.24
C ALA A 808 9.86 -23.56 6.97
N ILE A 809 10.06 -24.41 5.96
CA ILE A 809 9.04 -25.32 5.44
C ILE A 809 8.58 -26.34 6.49
N ASN A 810 9.49 -26.78 7.37
CA ASN A 810 9.17 -27.69 8.47
C ASN A 810 8.35 -27.06 9.61
N MET A 811 8.16 -25.74 9.55
CA MET A 811 7.31 -24.96 10.45
C MET A 811 5.99 -24.55 9.78
N ALA A 812 5.84 -24.79 8.47
CA ALA A 812 4.62 -24.49 7.73
C ALA A 812 3.50 -25.51 8.01
N GLY A 813 2.26 -25.12 7.71
CA GLY A 813 1.09 -25.98 7.88
C GLY A 813 1.00 -27.10 6.84
N ASP A 814 1.50 -26.86 5.63
CA ASP A 814 1.45 -27.78 4.49
C ASP A 814 2.75 -27.64 3.66
N THR A 815 3.62 -28.65 3.73
CA THR A 815 4.93 -28.63 3.07
C THR A 815 4.82 -28.68 1.55
N GLN A 816 3.78 -29.31 1.02
CA GLN A 816 3.57 -29.41 -0.42
C GLN A 816 3.08 -28.08 -0.99
N TYR A 817 2.20 -27.39 -0.27
CA TYR A 817 1.79 -26.02 -0.63
C TYR A 817 2.99 -25.07 -0.71
N GLU A 818 3.88 -25.10 0.29
CA GLU A 818 5.11 -24.26 0.30
C GLU A 818 6.08 -24.64 -0.83
N LEU A 819 6.20 -25.93 -1.17
CA LEU A 819 7.00 -26.36 -2.31
C LEU A 819 6.48 -25.77 -3.62
N LEU A 820 5.16 -25.78 -3.83
CA LEU A 820 4.57 -25.13 -5.01
C LEU A 820 4.84 -23.63 -5.00
N LYS A 821 4.70 -22.96 -3.85
CA LYS A 821 5.02 -21.52 -3.74
C LYS A 821 6.50 -21.21 -3.98
N ALA A 822 7.40 -22.11 -3.63
CA ALA A 822 8.81 -22.00 -3.99
C ALA A 822 9.01 -22.07 -5.52
N ILE A 823 8.32 -22.97 -6.22
CA ILE A 823 8.36 -23.06 -7.69
C ILE A 823 7.70 -21.83 -8.36
N GLU A 824 6.57 -21.35 -7.84
CA GLU A 824 5.87 -20.18 -8.39
C GLU A 824 6.71 -18.90 -8.29
N ASN A 825 7.49 -18.76 -7.21
CA ASN A 825 8.32 -17.57 -6.96
C ASN A 825 9.79 -17.71 -7.39
N GLY A 826 10.28 -18.91 -7.70
CA GLY A 826 11.71 -19.18 -7.90
C GLY A 826 12.53 -19.22 -6.61
N ALA A 827 11.88 -19.40 -5.46
CA ALA A 827 12.53 -19.39 -4.15
C ALA A 827 13.21 -20.73 -3.83
N SER A 828 14.26 -20.67 -3.01
CA SER A 828 14.92 -21.86 -2.45
C SER A 828 14.22 -22.37 -1.17
N LEU A 829 14.58 -23.58 -0.72
CA LEU A 829 14.04 -24.14 0.53
C LEU A 829 14.82 -23.67 1.77
N TYR A 830 14.07 -23.45 2.84
CA TYR A 830 14.57 -23.10 4.14
C TYR A 830 14.02 -24.05 5.21
N PHE A 831 14.88 -24.55 6.11
CA PHE A 831 14.52 -25.41 7.22
C PHE A 831 15.13 -24.91 8.54
N THR A 832 14.42 -25.08 9.65
CA THR A 832 14.97 -24.92 11.01
C THR A 832 15.21 -26.29 11.63
N LEU A 833 16.47 -26.70 11.84
CA LEU A 833 16.83 -28.06 12.27
C LEU A 833 17.88 -28.08 13.37
N SER A 834 17.74 -29.02 14.30
CA SER A 834 18.67 -29.30 15.39
C SER A 834 18.95 -30.79 15.54
N MET A 835 20.15 -31.12 16.03
CA MET A 835 20.68 -32.49 16.03
C MET A 835 20.38 -33.26 17.32
N GLN A 836 20.22 -32.57 18.44
CA GLN A 836 20.01 -33.20 19.74
C GLN A 836 19.19 -32.31 20.68
N ASN A 837 18.71 -32.90 21.78
CA ASN A 837 18.00 -32.20 22.86
C ASN A 837 16.78 -31.35 22.45
N THR A 838 16.20 -31.59 21.27
CA THR A 838 15.05 -30.82 20.73
C THR A 838 13.79 -30.92 21.59
N SER A 839 13.68 -31.93 22.46
CA SER A 839 12.60 -32.03 23.45
C SER A 839 12.62 -30.90 24.48
N LEU A 840 13.78 -30.30 24.75
CA LEU A 840 13.90 -29.20 25.73
C LEU A 840 13.18 -27.94 25.26
N LEU A 841 13.18 -27.65 23.96
CA LEU A 841 12.47 -26.51 23.38
C LEU A 841 10.96 -26.60 23.63
N LYS A 842 10.39 -27.82 23.60
CA LYS A 842 8.96 -28.05 23.85
C LYS A 842 8.56 -27.77 25.30
N GLU A 843 9.50 -27.86 26.23
CA GLU A 843 9.28 -27.59 27.65
C GLU A 843 9.52 -26.11 28.00
N ASP A 844 10.18 -25.36 27.10
CA ASP A 844 10.46 -23.95 27.25
C ASP A 844 9.24 -23.08 26.90
N ILE A 845 9.03 -21.99 27.63
CA ILE A 845 7.85 -21.13 27.43
C ILE A 845 7.95 -20.25 26.17
N GLU A 846 9.16 -19.88 25.76
CA GLU A 846 9.46 -19.00 24.64
C GLU A 846 9.75 -19.81 23.36
N PHE A 847 10.40 -20.96 23.51
CA PHE A 847 10.84 -21.76 22.37
C PHE A 847 9.93 -22.96 22.03
N ASN A 848 8.80 -23.17 22.72
CA ASN A 848 7.89 -24.28 22.42
C ASN A 848 7.26 -24.24 21.02
N LYS A 849 7.29 -23.09 20.35
CA LYS A 849 6.91 -22.96 18.94
C LYS A 849 7.76 -23.85 18.03
N TYR A 850 9.01 -24.16 18.40
CA TYR A 850 9.91 -25.03 17.64
C TYR A 850 9.68 -26.51 17.97
N TYR A 851 8.52 -27.05 17.60
CA TYR A 851 8.12 -28.41 17.94
C TYR A 851 8.55 -29.48 16.92
N SER A 852 8.90 -29.08 15.68
CA SER A 852 9.18 -29.96 14.55
C SER A 852 10.55 -29.70 13.91
N ILE A 853 11.64 -29.80 14.69
CA ILE A 853 12.98 -29.39 14.22
C ILE A 853 14.06 -30.48 14.30
N SER A 854 13.71 -31.75 14.56
CA SER A 854 14.72 -32.81 14.70
C SER A 854 15.26 -33.21 13.32
N PHE A 855 16.57 -33.06 13.07
CA PHE A 855 17.19 -33.42 11.79
C PHE A 855 16.92 -34.87 11.39
N ASP A 856 17.13 -35.82 12.31
CA ASP A 856 16.91 -37.25 12.05
C ASP A 856 15.46 -37.59 11.63
N ILE A 857 14.47 -36.78 12.04
CA ILE A 857 13.07 -36.97 11.67
C ILE A 857 12.81 -36.40 10.28
N TRP A 858 13.36 -35.21 10.00
CA TRP A 858 13.13 -34.49 8.75
C TRP A 858 14.02 -34.93 7.60
N TYR A 859 15.10 -35.67 7.84
CA TYR A 859 16.11 -35.99 6.83
C TYR A 859 15.54 -36.55 5.53
N GLU A 860 14.68 -37.58 5.60
CA GLU A 860 14.12 -38.20 4.39
C GLU A 860 13.21 -37.23 3.61
N GLU A 861 12.38 -36.47 4.32
CA GLU A 861 11.44 -35.51 3.71
C GLU A 861 12.18 -34.29 3.14
N LEU A 862 13.17 -33.75 3.85
CA LEU A 862 14.04 -32.68 3.36
C LEU A 862 14.74 -33.08 2.06
N VAL A 863 15.36 -34.26 2.02
CA VAL A 863 16.05 -34.74 0.82
C VAL A 863 15.07 -34.90 -0.35
N SER A 864 13.86 -35.38 -0.07
CA SER A 864 12.81 -35.50 -1.10
C SER A 864 12.38 -34.13 -1.63
N LEU A 865 12.01 -33.20 -0.75
CA LEU A 865 11.52 -31.86 -1.12
C LEU A 865 12.59 -31.07 -1.87
N TYR A 866 13.83 -31.08 -1.38
CA TYR A 866 14.95 -30.38 -2.02
C TYR A 866 15.23 -30.92 -3.42
N ASN A 867 15.30 -32.24 -3.59
CA ASN A 867 15.57 -32.81 -4.92
C ASN A 867 14.43 -32.53 -5.90
N THR A 868 13.16 -32.60 -5.46
CA THR A 868 12.02 -32.21 -6.30
C THR A 868 12.13 -30.76 -6.76
N LEU A 869 12.46 -29.82 -5.86
CA LEU A 869 12.62 -28.41 -6.21
C LEU A 869 13.85 -28.19 -7.11
N ASN A 870 15.00 -28.76 -6.75
CA ASN A 870 16.24 -28.58 -7.50
C ASN A 870 16.14 -29.16 -8.92
N ASP A 871 15.48 -30.30 -9.09
CA ASP A 871 15.23 -30.88 -10.42
C ASP A 871 14.27 -29.99 -11.24
N ALA A 872 13.32 -29.31 -10.58
CA ALA A 872 12.41 -28.38 -11.24
C ALA A 872 13.11 -27.08 -11.64
N ILE A 873 13.72 -26.34 -10.72
CA ILE A 873 14.17 -24.96 -10.98
C ILE A 873 15.69 -24.73 -10.94
N GLY A 874 16.51 -25.76 -10.69
CA GLY A 874 17.96 -25.58 -10.51
C GLY A 874 18.72 -25.10 -11.74
N ASP A 875 18.25 -25.43 -12.94
CA ASP A 875 18.80 -24.97 -14.22
C ASP A 875 18.30 -23.59 -14.66
N VAL A 876 17.35 -22.99 -13.92
CA VAL A 876 16.77 -21.66 -14.17
C VAL A 876 16.95 -20.70 -13.00
N GLN A 877 17.88 -20.97 -12.08
CA GLN A 877 18.11 -20.11 -10.91
C GLN A 877 18.69 -18.72 -11.25
N ASP A 878 19.39 -18.61 -12.39
CA ASP A 878 19.95 -17.37 -12.95
C ASP A 878 19.09 -16.82 -14.10
N LYS A 879 17.82 -17.22 -14.16
CA LYS A 879 16.86 -16.81 -15.21
C LYS A 879 15.75 -16.03 -14.56
N LYS A 880 15.26 -14.98 -15.23
CA LYS A 880 14.15 -14.16 -14.71
C LYS A 880 12.83 -14.90 -14.89
N ILE A 881 11.87 -14.68 -14.00
CA ILE A 881 10.47 -15.05 -14.28
C ILE A 881 9.92 -13.98 -15.22
N VAL A 882 9.46 -14.42 -16.40
CA VAL A 882 9.05 -13.54 -17.50
C VAL A 882 7.55 -13.52 -17.71
N ASP A 883 6.82 -14.51 -17.19
CA ASP A 883 5.37 -14.55 -17.29
C ASP A 883 4.73 -15.35 -16.15
N HIS A 884 3.49 -15.01 -15.83
CA HIS A 884 2.64 -15.68 -14.86
C HIS A 884 1.17 -15.47 -15.22
N GLU A 885 0.38 -16.55 -15.21
CA GLU A 885 -1.04 -16.49 -15.56
C GLU A 885 -1.89 -17.48 -14.73
N PHE A 886 -3.16 -17.13 -14.55
CA PHE A 886 -4.16 -18.03 -13.96
C PHE A 886 -4.84 -18.82 -15.08
N LEU A 887 -4.95 -20.14 -14.89
CA LEU A 887 -5.55 -21.05 -15.87
C LEU A 887 -6.90 -21.57 -15.38
N ILE A 888 -7.75 -21.93 -16.34
CA ILE A 888 -8.97 -22.68 -16.10
C ILE A 888 -8.66 -24.17 -16.24
N GLY A 889 -9.15 -25.00 -15.33
CA GLY A 889 -9.03 -26.46 -15.42
C GLY A 889 -10.29 -27.19 -14.98
N GLU A 890 -10.40 -28.46 -15.33
CA GLU A 890 -11.49 -29.34 -14.90
C GLU A 890 -11.03 -30.25 -13.77
N ARG A 891 -11.78 -30.33 -12.66
CA ARG A 891 -11.59 -31.39 -11.68
C ARG A 891 -11.82 -32.74 -12.34
N VAL A 892 -10.94 -33.70 -12.07
CA VAL A 892 -11.15 -35.10 -12.48
C VAL A 892 -12.21 -35.74 -11.59
N PRO A 893 -13.42 -36.07 -12.11
CA PRO A 893 -14.48 -36.68 -11.31
C PRO A 893 -14.22 -38.17 -11.08
N SER A 894 -14.78 -38.70 -9.99
CA SER A 894 -14.73 -40.14 -9.72
C SER A 894 -15.59 -40.93 -10.70
N ALA A 895 -15.29 -42.22 -10.88
CA ALA A 895 -16.07 -43.09 -11.77
C ALA A 895 -17.56 -43.21 -11.38
N GLU A 896 -17.88 -43.04 -10.09
CA GLU A 896 -19.27 -43.03 -9.61
C GLU A 896 -20.00 -41.73 -9.99
N GLU A 897 -19.31 -40.59 -9.95
CA GLU A 897 -19.86 -39.29 -10.38
C GLU A 897 -20.11 -39.27 -11.89
N ILE A 898 -19.17 -39.78 -12.69
CA ILE A 898 -19.34 -39.91 -14.15
C ILE A 898 -20.58 -40.77 -14.49
N GLU A 899 -20.78 -41.88 -13.78
CA GLU A 899 -21.95 -42.74 -14.01
C GLU A 899 -23.25 -42.07 -13.55
N ALA A 900 -23.22 -41.32 -12.45
CA ALA A 900 -24.37 -40.54 -12.00
C ALA A 900 -24.77 -39.47 -13.03
N ASP A 901 -23.79 -38.81 -13.65
CA ASP A 901 -24.01 -37.79 -14.69
C ASP A 901 -24.60 -38.39 -15.94
N ARG A 902 -24.05 -39.52 -16.39
CA ARG A 902 -24.59 -40.29 -17.51
C ARG A 902 -26.05 -40.70 -17.28
N ILE A 903 -26.40 -41.09 -16.05
CA ILE A 903 -27.77 -41.44 -15.69
C ILE A 903 -28.65 -40.18 -15.70
N ALA A 904 -28.18 -39.07 -15.14
CA ALA A 904 -28.93 -37.81 -15.11
C ALA A 904 -29.18 -37.25 -16.51
N GLU A 905 -28.19 -37.27 -17.40
CA GLU A 905 -28.33 -36.88 -18.81
C GLU A 905 -29.33 -37.79 -19.54
N GLU A 906 -29.26 -39.10 -19.31
CA GLU A 906 -30.20 -40.07 -19.91
C GLU A 906 -31.63 -39.84 -19.40
N GLU A 907 -31.81 -39.55 -18.10
CA GLU A 907 -33.10 -39.19 -17.51
C GLU A 907 -33.63 -37.85 -18.03
N ALA A 908 -32.76 -36.83 -18.19
CA ALA A 908 -33.12 -35.53 -18.74
C ALA A 908 -33.57 -35.62 -20.20
N ARG A 909 -32.83 -36.33 -21.05
CA ARG A 909 -33.21 -36.58 -22.46
C ARG A 909 -34.54 -37.32 -22.56
N LEU A 910 -34.76 -38.32 -21.70
CA LEU A 910 -36.04 -39.05 -21.65
C LEU A 910 -37.20 -38.14 -21.19
N ALA A 911 -36.96 -37.23 -20.25
CA ALA A 911 -37.96 -36.28 -19.79
C ALA A 911 -38.32 -35.24 -20.86
N GLU A 912 -37.34 -34.79 -21.65
CA GLU A 912 -37.53 -33.91 -22.80
C GLU A 912 -38.34 -34.61 -23.91
N GLU A 913 -37.97 -35.84 -24.30
CA GLU A 913 -38.74 -36.66 -25.24
C GLU A 913 -40.20 -36.88 -24.76
N GLU A 914 -40.42 -37.08 -23.45
CA GLU A 914 -41.76 -37.20 -22.86
C GLU A 914 -42.53 -35.86 -22.89
N ALA A 915 -41.85 -34.74 -22.65
CA ALA A 915 -42.43 -33.39 -22.70
C ALA A 915 -42.84 -33.00 -24.13
N GLU A 916 -42.00 -33.26 -25.12
CA GLU A 916 -42.32 -33.07 -26.54
C GLU A 916 -43.51 -33.94 -26.98
N ALA A 917 -43.51 -35.23 -26.59
CA ALA A 917 -44.62 -36.13 -26.90
C ALA A 917 -45.95 -35.65 -26.26
N LEU A 918 -45.90 -35.15 -25.03
CA LEU A 918 -47.06 -34.58 -24.34
C LEU A 918 -47.53 -33.26 -24.98
N ALA A 919 -46.59 -32.43 -25.45
CA ALA A 919 -46.89 -31.19 -26.17
C ALA A 919 -47.60 -31.51 -27.51
N ALA A 920 -47.08 -32.48 -28.26
CA ALA A 920 -47.69 -32.98 -29.49
C ALA A 920 -49.10 -33.57 -29.24
N GLU A 921 -49.30 -34.38 -28.18
CA GLU A 921 -50.63 -34.91 -27.83
C GLU A 921 -51.62 -33.80 -27.44
N LYS A 922 -51.15 -32.77 -26.73
CA LYS A 922 -51.98 -31.60 -26.37
C LYS A 922 -52.35 -30.77 -27.61
N ALA A 923 -51.42 -30.58 -28.53
CA ALA A 923 -51.67 -29.89 -29.80
C ALA A 923 -52.72 -30.63 -30.64
N GLU A 924 -52.60 -31.96 -30.79
CA GLU A 924 -53.59 -32.78 -31.51
C GLU A 924 -54.98 -32.72 -30.84
N LYS A 925 -55.05 -32.78 -29.51
CA LYS A 925 -56.32 -32.65 -28.77
C LYS A 925 -56.92 -31.26 -28.89
N LYS A 926 -56.11 -30.20 -28.92
CA LYS A 926 -56.54 -28.81 -29.13
C LYS A 926 -57.17 -28.68 -30.52
N GLU A 927 -56.49 -29.15 -31.55
CA GLU A 927 -57.00 -29.14 -32.93
C GLU A 927 -58.33 -29.92 -33.05
N LEU A 928 -58.43 -31.11 -32.45
CA LEU A 928 -59.65 -31.92 -32.47
C LEU A 928 -60.82 -31.27 -31.69
N LEU A 929 -60.52 -30.57 -30.58
CA LEU A 929 -61.50 -29.82 -29.81
C LEU A 929 -62.02 -28.63 -30.61
N GLU A 930 -61.14 -27.89 -31.27
CA GLU A 930 -61.46 -26.76 -32.15
C GLU A 930 -62.30 -27.20 -33.34
N GLN A 931 -61.95 -28.31 -34.00
CA GLN A 931 -62.76 -28.92 -35.05
C GLN A 931 -64.17 -29.31 -34.55
N ARG A 932 -64.28 -29.92 -33.38
CA ARG A 932 -65.60 -30.26 -32.79
C ARG A 932 -66.41 -29.04 -32.38
N LEU A 933 -65.77 -27.98 -31.88
CA LEU A 933 -66.42 -26.72 -31.54
C LEU A 933 -66.95 -26.02 -32.80
N ALA A 934 -66.18 -26.04 -33.90
CA ALA A 934 -66.62 -25.53 -35.20
C ALA A 934 -67.80 -26.33 -35.77
N GLU A 935 -67.77 -27.67 -35.71
CA GLU A 935 -68.90 -28.52 -36.12
C GLU A 935 -70.18 -28.26 -35.30
N LEU A 936 -70.06 -27.95 -34.01
CA LEU A 936 -71.20 -27.60 -33.13
C LEU A 936 -71.74 -26.19 -33.36
N ALA A 937 -70.92 -25.27 -33.86
CA ALA A 937 -71.29 -23.87 -34.14
C ALA A 937 -71.92 -23.67 -35.53
N GLY A 938 -71.75 -24.61 -36.46
CA GLY A 938 -72.32 -24.52 -37.81
C GLY A 938 -71.62 -23.52 -38.72
N GLU A 939 -70.33 -23.25 -38.46
CA GLU A 939 -69.46 -22.42 -39.30
C GLU A 939 -68.34 -23.29 -39.91
N GLU A 940 -67.96 -22.98 -41.15
CA GLU A 940 -66.89 -23.65 -41.91
C GLU A 940 -65.52 -23.39 -41.23
N TYR A 941 -64.79 -24.45 -40.88
CA TYR A 941 -63.45 -24.36 -40.28
C TYR A 941 -62.38 -24.27 -41.37
N GLU A 942 -61.58 -23.20 -41.33
CA GLU A 942 -60.37 -23.00 -42.12
C GLU A 942 -59.17 -23.13 -41.15
N PRO A 943 -58.25 -24.09 -41.32
CA PRO A 943 -57.14 -24.28 -40.39
C PRO A 943 -56.13 -23.14 -40.52
N GLU A 944 -55.67 -22.58 -39.40
CA GLU A 944 -54.47 -21.74 -39.36
C GLU A 944 -53.23 -22.63 -39.55
N GLU A 945 -52.32 -22.22 -40.43
CA GLU A 945 -51.01 -22.86 -40.59
C GLU A 945 -50.23 -22.76 -39.27
N PRO A 946 -49.46 -23.78 -38.88
CA PRO A 946 -48.58 -23.68 -37.72
C PRO A 946 -47.56 -22.58 -37.99
N GLU A 947 -47.39 -21.65 -37.04
CA GLU A 947 -46.20 -20.80 -37.01
C GLU A 947 -44.98 -21.73 -36.94
N GLU A 948 -44.07 -21.59 -37.91
CA GLU A 948 -42.75 -22.20 -37.85
C GLU A 948 -42.07 -21.66 -36.59
N GLU A 949 -41.80 -22.54 -35.62
CA GLU A 949 -40.80 -22.24 -34.59
C GLU A 949 -39.49 -22.00 -35.35
N GLU A 950 -38.98 -20.77 -35.26
CA GLU A 950 -37.63 -20.45 -35.74
C GLU A 950 -36.68 -21.38 -34.98
N GLU A 951 -35.98 -22.26 -35.70
CA GLU A 951 -34.79 -22.93 -35.19
C GLU A 951 -33.84 -21.83 -34.71
N GLU A 952 -33.65 -21.70 -33.39
CA GLU A 952 -32.59 -20.88 -32.83
C GLU A 952 -31.27 -21.42 -33.42
N GLU A 953 -30.60 -20.62 -34.25
CA GLU A 953 -29.25 -20.92 -34.69
C GLU A 953 -28.37 -21.04 -33.45
N GLU A 954 -27.83 -22.24 -33.20
CA GLU A 954 -26.74 -22.45 -32.23
C GLU A 954 -25.62 -21.44 -32.53
N VAL A 955 -25.53 -20.41 -31.69
CA VAL A 955 -24.40 -19.50 -31.67
C VAL A 955 -23.21 -20.33 -31.20
N VAL A 956 -22.32 -20.67 -32.12
CA VAL A 956 -21.03 -21.28 -31.78
C VAL A 956 -20.24 -20.25 -30.97
N THR A 957 -20.22 -20.43 -29.66
CA THR A 957 -19.42 -19.61 -28.74
C THR A 957 -17.96 -20.07 -28.83
N GLU A 958 -17.09 -19.22 -29.37
CA GLU A 958 -15.64 -19.35 -29.17
C GLU A 958 -15.36 -18.99 -27.71
N GLY A 959 -15.40 -19.99 -26.82
CA GLY A 959 -15.14 -19.84 -25.38
C GLY A 959 -14.97 -21.18 -24.70
N TYR A 960 -14.32 -21.18 -23.53
CA TYR A 960 -14.19 -22.37 -22.69
C TYR A 960 -15.58 -22.83 -22.22
N GLN A 961 -15.90 -24.10 -22.40
CA GLN A 961 -17.19 -24.65 -21.94
C GLN A 961 -17.10 -25.00 -20.46
N TYR A 962 -17.71 -24.16 -19.62
CA TYR A 962 -17.80 -24.42 -18.19
C TYR A 962 -18.65 -25.65 -17.92
N THR A 963 -18.13 -26.56 -17.12
CA THR A 963 -18.85 -27.70 -16.56
C THR A 963 -18.99 -27.53 -15.05
N LYS A 964 -19.81 -28.36 -14.41
CA LYS A 964 -19.87 -28.41 -12.94
C LYS A 964 -18.57 -28.85 -12.26
N TYR A 965 -17.57 -29.28 -13.03
CA TYR A 965 -16.24 -29.66 -12.57
C TYR A 965 -15.19 -28.57 -12.84
N THR A 966 -15.55 -27.46 -13.48
CA THR A 966 -14.61 -26.37 -13.76
C THR A 966 -14.11 -25.73 -12.48
N SER A 967 -12.80 -25.51 -12.44
CA SER A 967 -12.05 -24.79 -11.43
C SER A 967 -11.46 -23.54 -12.09
N ASP A 968 -12.01 -22.39 -11.69
CA ASP A 968 -11.65 -21.06 -12.18
C ASP A 968 -11.62 -20.07 -11.01
N ASP A 969 -10.92 -20.46 -9.94
CA ASP A 969 -10.84 -19.74 -8.68
C ASP A 969 -9.41 -19.28 -8.34
N GLY A 970 -8.57 -19.15 -9.37
CA GLY A 970 -7.17 -18.70 -9.25
C GLY A 970 -6.22 -19.73 -8.61
N ARG A 971 -6.65 -20.99 -8.45
CA ARG A 971 -5.81 -22.06 -7.85
C ARG A 971 -5.00 -22.87 -8.85
N ILE A 972 -5.14 -22.60 -10.14
CA ILE A 972 -4.33 -23.21 -11.18
C ILE A 972 -3.54 -22.09 -11.81
N VAL A 973 -2.22 -22.17 -11.72
CA VAL A 973 -1.32 -21.12 -12.20
C VAL A 973 -0.28 -21.70 -13.13
N LYS A 974 0.14 -20.90 -14.11
CA LYS A 974 1.30 -21.18 -14.94
C LYS A 974 2.35 -20.09 -14.69
N VAL A 975 3.57 -20.51 -14.45
CA VAL A 975 4.74 -19.63 -14.32
C VAL A 975 5.74 -19.97 -15.42
N THR A 976 6.32 -18.96 -16.05
CA THR A 976 7.28 -19.12 -17.14
C THR A 976 8.58 -18.40 -16.82
N TYR A 977 9.68 -19.15 -16.90
CA TYR A 977 11.03 -18.66 -16.73
C TYR A 977 11.65 -18.29 -18.07
N GLU A 978 12.59 -17.34 -18.05
CA GLU A 978 13.40 -16.98 -19.20
C GLU A 978 14.08 -18.24 -19.78
N GLY A 979 13.98 -18.40 -21.10
CA GLY A 979 14.39 -19.62 -21.80
C GLY A 979 13.23 -20.58 -22.12
N GLY A 980 12.01 -20.26 -21.66
CA GLY A 980 10.77 -20.96 -22.04
C GLY A 980 10.42 -22.14 -21.18
N LYS A 981 11.10 -22.35 -20.04
CA LYS A 981 10.74 -23.40 -19.08
C LYS A 981 9.53 -22.95 -18.28
N SER A 982 8.43 -23.70 -18.34
CA SER A 982 7.19 -23.33 -17.66
C SER A 982 6.67 -24.46 -16.77
N PHE A 983 5.89 -24.09 -15.76
CA PHE A 983 5.25 -25.04 -14.85
C PHE A 983 3.79 -24.68 -14.68
N ILE A 984 2.91 -25.67 -14.74
CA ILE A 984 1.53 -25.54 -14.30
C ILE A 984 1.42 -26.14 -12.89
N LEU A 985 0.93 -25.35 -11.94
CA LEU A 985 0.79 -25.71 -10.54
C LEU A 985 -0.68 -25.81 -10.17
N ASN A 986 -1.04 -26.86 -9.44
CA ASN A 986 -2.40 -27.10 -8.95
C ASN A 986 -2.46 -26.93 -7.43
N TYR A 987 -3.00 -25.80 -6.97
CA TYR A 987 -3.23 -25.53 -5.55
C TYR A 987 -4.53 -26.13 -5.01
N ASN A 988 -5.31 -26.84 -5.83
CA ASN A 988 -6.49 -27.55 -5.35
C ASN A 988 -6.11 -28.80 -4.55
N ASN A 989 -7.01 -29.19 -3.66
CA ASN A 989 -6.93 -30.45 -2.92
C ASN A 989 -7.48 -31.66 -3.71
N PHE A 990 -7.68 -31.50 -5.02
CA PHE A 990 -8.14 -32.53 -5.95
C PHE A 990 -7.35 -32.48 -7.26
N GLU A 991 -7.35 -33.60 -7.99
CA GLU A 991 -6.74 -33.72 -9.32
C GLU A 991 -7.52 -32.92 -10.36
N ILE A 992 -6.79 -32.28 -11.28
CA ILE A 992 -7.35 -31.44 -12.34
C ILE A 992 -6.77 -31.80 -13.71
N THR A 993 -7.49 -31.45 -14.78
CA THR A 993 -7.01 -31.43 -16.15
C THR A 993 -7.03 -30.02 -16.71
N VAL A 994 -5.94 -29.61 -17.35
CA VAL A 994 -5.78 -28.28 -17.97
C VAL A 994 -5.35 -28.47 -19.41
N VAL A 995 -5.83 -27.60 -20.29
CA VAL A 995 -5.39 -27.55 -21.69
C VAL A 995 -4.48 -26.35 -21.87
N ASP A 996 -3.23 -26.60 -22.25
CA ASP A 996 -2.23 -25.57 -22.53
C ASP A 996 -1.61 -25.84 -23.90
N ASP A 997 -1.64 -24.84 -24.80
CA ASP A 997 -1.23 -24.96 -26.20
C ASP A 997 -1.76 -26.21 -26.94
N GLY A 998 -3.01 -26.57 -26.64
CA GLY A 998 -3.70 -27.74 -27.23
C GLY A 998 -3.28 -29.09 -26.67
N THR A 999 -2.41 -29.13 -25.65
CA THR A 999 -2.02 -30.34 -24.91
C THR A 999 -2.77 -30.41 -23.59
N THR A 1000 -3.36 -31.56 -23.27
CA THR A 1000 -4.03 -31.79 -21.98
C THR A 1000 -3.05 -32.36 -20.97
N TYR A 1001 -2.92 -31.69 -19.83
CA TYR A 1001 -2.14 -32.11 -18.68
C TYR A 1001 -3.08 -32.57 -17.56
N THR A 1002 -2.76 -33.68 -16.89
CA THR A 1002 -3.44 -34.13 -15.67
C THR A 1002 -2.49 -33.93 -14.50
N ILE A 1003 -2.92 -33.17 -13.49
CA ILE A 1003 -2.07 -32.71 -12.39
C ILE A 1003 -2.73 -33.12 -11.08
N GLY A 1004 -1.98 -33.81 -10.23
CA GLY A 1004 -2.44 -34.26 -8.92
C GLY A 1004 -2.82 -33.09 -7.99
N ALA A 1005 -3.50 -33.40 -6.89
CA ALA A 1005 -3.79 -32.43 -5.84
C ALA A 1005 -2.49 -31.90 -5.21
N LEU A 1006 -2.35 -30.57 -5.07
CA LEU A 1006 -1.13 -29.93 -4.56
C LEU A 1006 0.12 -30.41 -5.33
N ASP A 1007 0.04 -30.47 -6.65
CA ASP A 1007 1.12 -30.99 -7.51
C ASP A 1007 1.41 -30.03 -8.66
N PHE A 1008 2.49 -30.28 -9.39
CA PHE A 1008 2.87 -29.49 -10.56
C PHE A 1008 3.32 -30.37 -11.72
N VAL A 1009 3.32 -29.80 -12.92
CA VAL A 1009 3.90 -30.41 -14.12
C VAL A 1009 4.71 -29.37 -14.88
N GLN A 1010 5.88 -29.77 -15.37
CA GLN A 1010 6.64 -28.96 -16.33
C GLN A 1010 5.96 -29.04 -17.70
N VAL A 1011 5.80 -27.90 -18.36
CA VAL A 1011 5.29 -27.78 -19.73
C VAL A 1011 6.37 -27.16 -20.62
N ASP A 1012 6.44 -27.64 -21.87
CA ASP A 1012 7.50 -27.35 -22.85
C ASP A 1012 6.98 -26.50 -24.01
#